data_AF-A0A1F3M2W7-F1
#
_entry.id   AF-A0A1F3M2W7-F1
#
_cell.length_a   1.000
_cell.length_b   1.000
_cell.length_c   1.000
_cell.angle_alpha   90.00
_cell.angle_beta   90.00
_cell.angle_gamma   90.00
#
_symmetry.space_group_name_H-M   'P 1'
#
loop_
_entity.id
_entity.type
_entity.pdbx_description
1 polymer ?
#
loop_
_entity_poly.entity_id
_entity_poly.type
_entity_poly.pdbx_seq_one_letter_code
_entity_poly.pdbx_strand_id
1 'polypeptide(L)'
;MSEIINIKLNGNVVSGTKGEYILEVARRNNIKIPTLCHDPRLDPFSSCFVCVVEIEGLRGLHPSCSTRIQPGMNIITDSEKVHQSRQTALDLIMSNHYADCQAPCIQTCPANVDVQGYISLIDKGLYHEAVALIKEVNPLPAICGRVCVRPCEAACRRNLMDEGAPVGIDYMKRFASDWDLDSNNHFKPEIAPSTGKKIAIIGAGPGGLSAAYFLQQKGHQCDIFEAGPKPGGWLRYGIPEYRLPNDLLDKEIGTITELGTNIYCGKNLGVNLSYADIAKDYDATILTIGSQKGTLIGTPGDDAENVYSGIDFLKNMEITGKPADFTGKKIMVVGGGNTAMDCCRTSIRCGSTDVKVVYRRTEKEMPANPIEIHESKLEGVEYLFLNNPVQVNKDAEGKLKSVTLIKMELGEPDASGRRRPVPMEGSEYELEVDYILAAIGQKTDVNFIDDINKYATEGQLAITRWGDIEANKNTLQTGIPNVFAAGDGVTGPATIIEAIAQAKKAALSCHQFLSGEGLTPHKRPFLSKKDHFKKQIPADYVDSYVHQTREEMPTLNPDNRINFKEVELGYADETVARNEAQRCLECGCQEFLHCDLQKYSDEYGVNQEKFAGDFNEYRIDFSHPYIEIDSNKCILCSRCVRICSELAGDNALGLVNRGFKTYVAPSLGSKLTDTLCQSCGLCIDTCPTGAISENFLFKPGPVKENALEAIDNYGSEGVSMNLMSYKNNFVMRVEGRPGPVNENGSIGRKAKFGYRYLNSSSRIKTPMLKKGNAFEPITFEEAYELIGKNIKASTPEQTALFAGARLTNEEMYLIQKWARKGIKTPYIANFHYMGRGSGYAINSQKNVPFNQLEGASRIYLFGAELTEDHDYVGFLVNNARVKKGVKVELISTNSNPGSLHKVDNHLVIKDYYSFVKAANMYLVKKRLQNQMFIDANTTGFEEYVKPIHESVLHDMCLKAGVSVDELETWARAYNDEMNAVLVFSEKYITVNTSRELYNLAMITGKLGKTSSGLMPLKEKNNAQGLFDMGAFGCIGTGGVDIPRGDRPKMKEQLRRKAFNNILIFGEDPVGTAVNKSEVTEWLADLPFMVVQDYFMTETAKLAHLILPASFPIESAGSFTNTQKILQQFDRQIEPKIAQTNLDQLISLGKHFDLNGVANAGDVFSEIIGHLPIVEDQPIAFMPTESDSPQRLFNHGCDYLMKRFDDEFAEAFKRY
;
A
#
# COMPACT_ATOMS: atom_id res chain seq x y z
N MET A 1 18.78 -22.33 34.53
CA MET A 1 19.08 -20.88 34.54
C MET A 1 20.33 -20.65 33.71
N SER A 2 20.25 -19.82 32.69
CA SER A 2 21.39 -19.45 31.83
C SER A 2 22.36 -18.55 32.60
N GLU A 3 23.66 -18.79 32.45
CA GLU A 3 24.73 -18.00 33.08
C GLU A 3 24.77 -16.58 32.48
N ILE A 4 24.75 -15.54 33.33
CA ILE A 4 24.81 -14.13 32.91
C ILE A 4 26.28 -13.74 32.70
N ILE A 5 26.57 -13.08 31.57
CA ILE A 5 27.90 -12.65 31.15
C ILE A 5 27.90 -11.13 30.96
N ASN A 6 28.94 -10.46 31.43
CA ASN A 6 29.16 -9.02 31.21
C ASN A 6 30.17 -8.79 30.07
N ILE A 7 29.83 -7.89 29.16
CA ILE A 7 30.67 -7.42 28.05
C ILE A 7 30.65 -5.88 27.99
N LYS A 8 31.59 -5.28 27.26
CA LYS A 8 31.55 -3.86 26.90
C LYS A 8 31.11 -3.69 25.44
N LEU A 9 30.08 -2.90 25.19
CA LEU A 9 29.64 -2.46 23.87
C LEU A 9 29.80 -0.94 23.76
N ASN A 10 30.66 -0.45 22.86
CA ASN A 10 30.97 0.98 22.70
C ASN A 10 31.31 1.68 24.02
N GLY A 11 32.07 1.00 24.89
CA GLY A 11 32.44 1.48 26.22
C GLY A 11 31.41 1.23 27.34
N ASN A 12 30.16 0.90 27.01
CA ASN A 12 29.10 0.62 27.98
C ASN A 12 29.12 -0.84 28.44
N VAL A 13 29.09 -1.09 29.74
CA VAL A 13 28.97 -2.45 30.29
C VAL A 13 27.52 -2.92 30.17
N VAL A 14 27.31 -4.02 29.47
CA VAL A 14 25.99 -4.63 29.27
C VAL A 14 26.03 -6.10 29.68
N SER A 15 24.87 -6.63 30.07
CA SER A 15 24.70 -8.04 30.40
C SER A 15 24.02 -8.81 29.27
N GLY A 16 24.45 -10.05 29.08
CA GLY A 16 23.85 -11.01 28.18
C GLY A 16 23.87 -12.41 28.75
N THR A 17 23.24 -13.34 28.06
CA THR A 17 23.19 -14.75 28.47
C THR A 17 24.23 -15.57 27.73
N LYS A 18 24.82 -16.58 28.40
CA LYS A 18 25.79 -17.46 27.78
C LYS A 18 25.21 -18.14 26.54
N GLY A 19 25.88 -17.95 25.41
CA GLY A 19 25.46 -18.47 24.11
C GLY A 19 24.72 -17.46 23.23
N GLU A 20 24.33 -16.30 23.76
CA GLU A 20 23.70 -15.20 23.01
C GLU A 20 24.67 -14.58 22.00
N TYR A 21 24.14 -14.11 20.86
CA TYR A 21 24.94 -13.46 19.83
C TYR A 21 25.14 -11.97 20.12
N ILE A 22 26.27 -11.40 19.66
CA ILE A 22 26.57 -9.96 19.84
C ILE A 22 25.42 -9.09 19.31
N LEU A 23 24.84 -9.44 18.15
CA LEU A 23 23.75 -8.69 17.54
C LEU A 23 22.50 -8.62 18.43
N GLU A 24 22.15 -9.71 19.12
CA GLU A 24 20.97 -9.77 20.00
C GLU A 24 21.17 -8.88 21.22
N VAL A 25 22.35 -8.96 21.85
CA VAL A 25 22.71 -8.08 22.98
C VAL A 25 22.74 -6.62 22.55
N ALA A 26 23.30 -6.31 21.38
CA ALA A 26 23.34 -4.94 20.85
C ALA A 26 21.93 -4.38 20.64
N ARG A 27 21.03 -5.14 20.00
CA ARG A 27 19.63 -4.74 19.78
C ARG A 27 18.89 -4.46 21.08
N ARG A 28 19.05 -5.33 22.08
CA ARG A 28 18.42 -5.19 23.40
C ARG A 28 18.92 -3.96 24.18
N ASN A 29 20.09 -3.43 23.82
CA ASN A 29 20.68 -2.22 24.39
C ASN A 29 20.59 -1.01 23.44
N ASN A 30 19.68 -1.04 22.45
CA ASN A 30 19.46 0.05 21.48
C ASN A 30 20.70 0.43 20.65
N ILE A 31 21.65 -0.49 20.48
CA ILE A 31 22.80 -0.31 19.60
C ILE A 31 22.47 -0.91 18.23
N LYS A 32 22.36 -0.05 17.23
CA LYS A 32 22.03 -0.44 15.85
C LYS A 32 23.25 -1.01 15.16
N ILE A 33 23.17 -2.28 14.75
CA ILE A 33 24.13 -2.91 13.83
C ILE A 33 23.36 -3.32 12.57
N PRO A 34 23.77 -2.85 11.38
CA PRO A 34 23.04 -3.10 10.14
C PRO A 34 23.15 -4.57 9.69
N THR A 35 22.08 -5.12 9.14
CA THR A 35 22.03 -6.52 8.66
C THR A 35 21.17 -6.64 7.42
N LEU A 36 21.62 -7.39 6.41
CA LEU A 36 20.82 -7.71 5.22
C LEU A 36 20.37 -9.18 5.19
N CYS A 37 21.27 -10.11 5.57
CA CYS A 37 21.01 -11.55 5.50
C CYS A 37 20.48 -12.18 6.80
N HIS A 38 20.17 -11.38 7.81
CA HIS A 38 19.68 -11.86 9.10
C HIS A 38 18.16 -11.69 9.20
N ASP A 39 17.47 -12.76 9.60
CA ASP A 39 16.06 -12.75 10.00
C ASP A 39 15.97 -13.39 11.40
N PRO A 40 15.29 -12.77 12.38
CA PRO A 40 15.21 -13.31 13.74
C PRO A 40 14.53 -14.69 13.84
N ARG A 41 13.79 -15.12 12.81
CA ARG A 41 13.15 -16.45 12.77
C ARG A 41 14.11 -17.55 12.34
N LEU A 42 15.28 -17.20 11.81
CA LEU A 42 16.25 -18.11 11.19
C LEU A 42 17.57 -18.12 11.97
N ASP A 43 18.30 -19.23 11.87
CA ASP A 43 19.66 -19.29 12.42
C ASP A 43 20.62 -18.34 11.66
N PRO A 44 21.76 -17.92 12.23
CA PRO A 44 22.69 -17.02 11.54
C PRO A 44 23.33 -17.63 10.28
N PHE A 45 23.40 -16.84 9.18
CA PHE A 45 24.02 -17.24 7.90
C PHE A 45 25.33 -16.50 7.58
N SER A 46 25.47 -15.26 8.06
CA SER A 46 26.69 -14.44 7.95
C SER A 46 27.27 -14.21 6.54
N SER A 47 26.43 -14.06 5.50
CA SER A 47 26.90 -13.86 4.13
C SER A 47 27.10 -12.40 3.69
N CYS A 48 26.33 -11.45 4.24
CA CYS A 48 26.37 -10.06 3.76
C CYS A 48 27.53 -9.22 4.30
N PHE A 49 28.16 -9.63 5.40
CA PHE A 49 29.23 -8.90 6.11
C PHE A 49 28.95 -7.43 6.50
N VAL A 50 27.72 -6.95 6.35
CA VAL A 50 27.33 -5.59 6.80
C VAL A 50 27.29 -5.49 8.34
N CYS A 51 27.06 -6.60 9.04
CA CYS A 51 26.93 -6.65 10.50
C CYS A 51 28.26 -6.76 11.26
N VAL A 52 29.39 -6.53 10.59
CA VAL A 52 30.72 -6.67 11.21
C VAL A 52 30.95 -5.64 12.31
N VAL A 53 31.70 -6.07 13.33
CA VAL A 53 32.15 -5.27 14.49
C VAL A 53 33.64 -5.53 14.76
N GLU A 54 34.28 -4.59 15.44
CA GLU A 54 35.66 -4.75 15.94
C GLU A 54 35.60 -5.26 17.39
N ILE A 55 36.43 -6.24 17.72
CA ILE A 55 36.53 -6.79 19.08
C ILE A 55 37.97 -6.62 19.54
N GLU A 56 38.19 -5.87 20.61
CA GLU A 56 39.54 -5.61 21.13
C GLU A 56 40.24 -6.92 21.51
N GLY A 57 41.51 -7.04 21.10
CA GLY A 57 42.31 -8.23 21.34
C GLY A 57 42.09 -9.37 20.34
N LEU A 58 41.08 -9.28 19.46
CA LEU A 58 40.88 -10.22 18.35
C LEU A 58 41.35 -9.64 17.01
N ARG A 59 41.79 -10.51 16.11
CA ARG A 59 42.30 -10.11 14.80
C ARG A 59 41.16 -10.04 13.78
N GLY A 60 41.04 -8.90 13.12
CA GLY A 60 40.07 -8.68 12.04
C GLY A 60 38.71 -8.22 12.55
N LEU A 61 37.74 -8.15 11.64
CA LEU A 61 36.36 -7.82 11.98
C LEU A 61 35.52 -9.10 12.08
N HIS A 62 34.59 -9.12 13.01
CA HIS A 62 33.77 -10.29 13.31
C HIS A 62 32.29 -10.02 13.03
N PRO A 63 31.56 -10.95 12.40
CA PRO A 63 30.12 -10.80 12.19
C PRO A 63 29.37 -10.88 13.53
N SER A 64 28.70 -9.79 13.91
CA SER A 64 27.95 -9.74 15.18
C SER A 64 26.78 -10.73 15.22
N CYS A 65 26.21 -11.12 14.08
CA CYS A 65 25.05 -12.00 14.01
C CYS A 65 25.35 -13.47 14.33
N SER A 66 26.61 -13.92 14.21
CA SER A 66 27.01 -15.31 14.49
C SER A 66 28.10 -15.44 15.55
N THR A 67 28.63 -14.32 16.04
CA THR A 67 29.65 -14.33 17.11
C THR A 67 28.95 -14.32 18.47
N ARG A 68 29.23 -15.34 19.29
CA ARG A 68 28.67 -15.45 20.65
C ARG A 68 29.45 -14.60 21.63
N ILE A 69 28.76 -14.05 22.62
CA ILE A 69 29.38 -13.24 23.67
C ILE A 69 30.25 -14.12 24.59
N GLN A 70 31.40 -13.57 25.03
CA GLN A 70 32.27 -14.18 26.03
C GLN A 70 32.59 -13.17 27.14
N PRO A 71 32.86 -13.62 28.38
CA PRO A 71 33.17 -12.72 29.48
C PRO A 71 34.36 -11.80 29.15
N GLY A 72 34.19 -10.50 29.39
CA GLY A 72 35.26 -9.52 29.21
C GLY A 72 35.49 -9.05 27.77
N MET A 73 34.68 -9.46 26.80
CA MET A 73 34.74 -8.90 25.44
C MET A 73 34.52 -7.37 25.47
N ASN A 74 35.35 -6.63 24.72
CA ASN A 74 35.12 -5.22 24.43
C ASN A 74 34.90 -5.04 22.92
N ILE A 75 33.71 -4.58 22.56
CA ILE A 75 33.19 -4.58 21.19
C ILE A 75 32.92 -3.14 20.77
N ILE A 76 33.47 -2.76 19.61
CA ILE A 76 33.29 -1.46 18.98
C ILE A 76 32.47 -1.68 17.71
N THR A 77 31.29 -1.08 17.64
CA THR A 77 30.35 -1.28 16.52
C THR A 77 30.50 -0.25 15.42
N ASP A 78 31.27 0.81 15.66
CA ASP A 78 31.29 2.03 14.83
C ASP A 78 32.71 2.65 14.78
N SER A 79 33.68 1.89 14.27
CA SER A 79 35.03 2.40 13.97
C SER A 79 35.19 2.73 12.49
N GLU A 80 36.19 3.53 12.13
CA GLU A 80 36.50 3.84 10.73
C GLU A 80 36.72 2.56 9.89
N LYS A 81 37.39 1.55 10.47
CA LYS A 81 37.59 0.24 9.83
C LYS A 81 36.26 -0.47 9.57
N VAL A 82 35.34 -0.43 10.53
CA VAL A 82 34.00 -1.01 10.39
C VAL A 82 33.23 -0.30 9.28
N HIS A 83 33.25 1.03 9.24
CA HIS A 83 32.63 1.83 8.17
C HIS A 83 33.18 1.47 6.78
N GLN A 84 34.50 1.45 6.61
CA GLN A 84 35.14 1.10 5.34
C GLN A 84 34.81 -0.34 4.90
N SER A 85 34.77 -1.30 5.83
CA SER A 85 34.39 -2.68 5.54
C SER A 85 32.93 -2.79 5.11
N ARG A 86 32.01 -2.07 5.78
CA ARG A 86 30.58 -2.04 5.42
C ARG A 86 30.37 -1.43 4.03
N GLN A 87 31.00 -0.28 3.76
CA GLN A 87 30.96 0.37 2.45
C GLN A 87 31.46 -0.59 1.36
N THR A 88 32.62 -1.24 1.56
CA THR A 88 33.18 -2.20 0.59
C THR A 88 32.25 -3.39 0.33
N ALA A 89 31.64 -3.95 1.39
CA ALA A 89 30.68 -5.04 1.23
C ALA A 89 29.45 -4.61 0.42
N LEU A 90 28.93 -3.40 0.67
CA LEU A 90 27.80 -2.85 -0.08
C LEU A 90 28.17 -2.49 -1.52
N ASP A 91 29.34 -1.90 -1.78
CA ASP A 91 29.85 -1.63 -3.14
C ASP A 91 29.88 -2.93 -3.97
N LEU A 92 30.36 -4.03 -3.38
CA LEU A 92 30.38 -5.34 -4.04
C LEU A 92 28.97 -5.89 -4.30
N ILE A 93 28.05 -5.77 -3.33
CA ILE A 93 26.65 -6.18 -3.53
C ILE A 93 26.00 -5.36 -4.67
N MET A 94 26.23 -4.05 -4.68
CA MET A 94 25.66 -3.14 -5.69
C MET A 94 26.23 -3.37 -7.09
N SER A 95 27.44 -3.91 -7.22
CA SER A 95 28.08 -4.22 -8.51
C SER A 95 27.36 -5.29 -9.35
N ASN A 96 26.40 -6.02 -8.75
CA ASN A 96 25.58 -7.03 -9.45
C ASN A 96 24.06 -6.81 -9.21
N HIS A 97 23.66 -5.66 -8.65
CA HIS A 97 22.26 -5.31 -8.40
C HIS A 97 21.66 -4.52 -9.58
N TYR A 98 21.23 -5.25 -10.62
CA TYR A 98 20.74 -4.68 -11.88
C TYR A 98 19.28 -4.19 -11.80
N ALA A 99 19.01 -3.19 -10.96
CA ALA A 99 17.66 -2.66 -10.75
C ALA A 99 17.65 -1.13 -10.58
N ASP A 100 16.50 -0.50 -10.86
CA ASP A 100 16.29 0.92 -10.63
C ASP A 100 15.58 1.16 -9.30
N CYS A 101 16.20 1.95 -8.42
CA CYS A 101 15.54 2.36 -7.17
C CYS A 101 14.31 3.23 -7.46
N GLN A 102 14.43 4.19 -8.37
CA GLN A 102 13.36 5.09 -8.77
C GLN A 102 13.20 5.08 -10.29
N ALA A 103 11.96 5.25 -10.77
CA ALA A 103 11.69 5.27 -12.21
C ALA A 103 12.39 6.45 -12.91
N PRO A 104 12.84 6.29 -14.18
CA PRO A 104 13.49 7.37 -14.94
C PRO A 104 12.65 8.65 -15.05
N CYS A 105 11.32 8.53 -15.12
CA CYS A 105 10.40 9.65 -15.18
C CYS A 105 10.42 10.56 -13.94
N ILE A 106 10.75 10.01 -12.75
CA ILE A 106 10.93 10.76 -11.51
C ILE A 106 12.30 11.43 -11.50
N GLN A 107 13.34 10.69 -11.89
CA GLN A 107 14.73 11.15 -11.87
C GLN A 107 14.98 12.34 -12.82
N THR A 108 14.33 12.33 -13.98
CA THR A 108 14.43 13.40 -14.98
C THR A 108 13.53 14.61 -14.65
N CYS A 109 12.51 14.45 -13.80
CA CYS A 109 11.66 15.56 -13.39
C CYS A 109 12.45 16.54 -12.48
N PRO A 110 12.60 17.83 -12.84
CA PRO A 110 13.35 18.78 -12.03
C PRO A 110 12.81 18.96 -10.61
N ALA A 111 11.49 18.85 -10.44
CA ALA A 111 10.82 18.93 -9.15
C ALA A 111 10.73 17.56 -8.42
N ASN A 112 11.22 16.48 -9.03
CA ASN A 112 11.12 15.11 -8.51
C ASN A 112 9.68 14.65 -8.22
N VAL A 113 8.72 14.99 -9.10
CA VAL A 113 7.33 14.52 -8.98
C VAL A 113 7.28 13.00 -9.07
N ASP A 114 6.59 12.36 -8.13
CA ASP A 114 6.43 10.90 -8.08
C ASP A 114 5.41 10.40 -9.11
N VAL A 115 5.87 10.30 -10.35
CA VAL A 115 5.08 9.83 -11.49
C VAL A 115 4.52 8.43 -11.30
N GLN A 116 5.34 7.49 -10.80
CA GLN A 116 4.90 6.10 -10.63
C GLN A 116 3.86 5.98 -9.51
N GLY A 117 4.05 6.71 -8.41
CA GLY A 117 3.11 6.74 -7.29
C GLY A 117 1.75 7.31 -7.67
N TYR A 118 1.68 8.49 -8.29
CA TYR A 118 0.37 9.08 -8.61
C TYR A 118 -0.37 8.31 -9.72
N ILE A 119 0.34 7.70 -10.68
CA ILE A 119 -0.29 6.82 -11.68
C ILE A 119 -0.88 5.57 -11.00
N SER A 120 -0.16 5.00 -10.03
CA SER A 120 -0.68 3.91 -9.19
C SER A 120 -1.97 4.30 -8.45
N LEU A 121 -2.06 5.53 -7.95
CA LEU A 121 -3.25 6.02 -7.26
C LEU A 121 -4.41 6.24 -8.23
N ILE A 122 -4.15 6.78 -9.43
CA ILE A 122 -5.15 6.94 -10.50
C ILE A 122 -5.71 5.56 -10.93
N ASP A 123 -4.87 4.54 -11.09
CA ASP A 123 -5.31 3.16 -11.39
C ASP A 123 -6.37 2.64 -10.39
N LYS A 124 -6.21 2.99 -9.11
CA LYS A 124 -7.10 2.60 -8.00
C LYS A 124 -8.33 3.51 -7.85
N GLY A 125 -8.45 4.57 -8.65
CA GLY A 125 -9.50 5.57 -8.49
C GLY A 125 -9.31 6.53 -7.31
N LEU A 126 -8.08 6.67 -6.81
CA LEU A 126 -7.72 7.54 -5.68
C LEU A 126 -7.20 8.89 -6.19
N TYR A 127 -8.04 9.65 -6.91
CA TYR A 127 -7.62 10.87 -7.61
C TYR A 127 -7.25 12.01 -6.67
N HIS A 128 -8.03 12.21 -5.61
CA HIS A 128 -7.74 13.19 -4.56
C HIS A 128 -6.37 12.92 -3.91
N GLU A 129 -6.11 11.66 -3.59
CA GLU A 129 -4.83 11.20 -3.07
C GLU A 129 -3.67 11.33 -4.08
N ALA A 130 -3.93 11.12 -5.37
CA ALA A 130 -2.96 11.32 -6.43
C ALA A 130 -2.53 12.79 -6.53
N VAL A 131 -3.49 13.72 -6.47
CA VAL A 131 -3.23 15.17 -6.42
C VAL A 131 -2.49 15.56 -5.16
N ALA A 132 -2.86 14.98 -4.02
CA ALA A 132 -2.15 15.19 -2.76
C ALA A 132 -0.66 14.80 -2.87
N LEU A 133 -0.36 13.64 -3.48
CA LEU A 133 1.01 13.17 -3.70
C LEU A 133 1.78 14.08 -4.67
N ILE A 134 1.15 14.54 -5.76
CA ILE A 134 1.78 15.49 -6.68
C ILE A 134 2.11 16.81 -5.97
N LYS A 135 1.18 17.33 -5.16
CA LYS A 135 1.32 18.59 -4.42
C LYS A 135 2.37 18.57 -3.31
N GLU A 136 2.92 17.40 -2.94
CA GLU A 136 4.10 17.33 -2.05
C GLU A 136 5.33 18.03 -2.64
N VAL A 137 5.43 18.09 -3.98
CA VAL A 137 6.58 18.71 -4.67
C VAL A 137 6.19 19.66 -5.80
N ASN A 138 4.95 19.61 -6.28
CA ASN A 138 4.42 20.48 -7.33
C ASN A 138 3.06 21.07 -6.94
N PRO A 139 3.00 22.33 -6.48
CA PRO A 139 1.75 22.96 -6.05
C PRO A 139 0.86 23.44 -7.19
N LEU A 140 1.30 23.33 -8.45
CA LEU A 140 0.57 23.80 -9.63
C LEU A 140 0.31 22.64 -10.63
N PRO A 141 -0.27 21.50 -10.19
CA PRO A 141 -0.42 20.33 -11.03
C PRO A 141 -1.40 20.51 -12.21
N ALA A 142 -2.47 21.31 -12.07
CA ALA A 142 -3.46 21.54 -13.13
C ALA A 142 -2.89 22.41 -14.26
N ILE A 143 -2.13 23.45 -13.91
CA ILE A 143 -1.34 24.25 -14.86
C ILE A 143 -0.27 23.36 -15.51
N CYS A 144 0.50 22.60 -14.73
CA CYS A 144 1.52 21.72 -15.28
C CYS A 144 0.94 20.68 -16.24
N GLY A 145 -0.25 20.14 -15.97
CA GLY A 145 -0.93 19.18 -16.85
C GLY A 145 -1.33 19.73 -18.23
N ARG A 146 -1.22 21.04 -18.44
CA ARG A 146 -1.51 21.72 -19.72
C ARG A 146 -0.26 22.19 -20.45
N VAL A 147 0.70 22.74 -19.70
CA VAL A 147 1.81 23.51 -20.30
C VAL A 147 3.22 22.99 -19.98
N CYS A 148 3.33 21.85 -19.28
CA CYS A 148 4.64 21.23 -19.00
C CYS A 148 5.35 20.79 -20.29
N VAL A 149 6.68 20.78 -20.24
CA VAL A 149 7.56 20.28 -21.32
C VAL A 149 7.76 18.76 -21.30
N ARG A 150 7.11 18.07 -20.36
CA ARG A 150 7.00 16.60 -20.25
C ARG A 150 8.34 15.84 -20.34
N PRO A 151 9.39 16.21 -19.58
CA PRO A 151 10.66 15.51 -19.63
C PRO A 151 10.53 14.07 -19.10
N CYS A 152 9.54 13.82 -18.24
CA CYS A 152 9.14 12.50 -17.77
C CYS A 152 8.63 11.57 -18.89
N GLU A 153 7.90 12.10 -19.88
CA GLU A 153 7.42 11.32 -21.04
C GLU A 153 8.57 11.00 -21.99
N ALA A 154 9.51 11.93 -22.18
CA ALA A 154 10.72 11.70 -22.98
C ALA A 154 11.60 10.58 -22.38
N ALA A 155 11.72 10.51 -21.05
CA ALA A 155 12.46 9.47 -20.35
C ALA A 155 11.68 8.15 -20.14
N CYS A 156 10.41 8.08 -20.59
CA CYS A 156 9.58 6.91 -20.39
C CYS A 156 10.13 5.70 -21.17
N ARG A 157 10.33 4.56 -20.50
CA ARG A 157 10.82 3.33 -21.14
C ARG A 157 9.82 2.72 -22.13
N ARG A 158 8.57 3.17 -22.13
CA ARG A 158 7.60 2.82 -23.18
C ARG A 158 8.04 3.32 -24.56
N ASN A 159 8.88 4.35 -24.65
CA ASN A 159 9.52 4.78 -25.90
C ASN A 159 10.49 3.73 -26.48
N LEU A 160 10.90 2.73 -25.68
CA LEU A 160 11.70 1.60 -26.13
C LEU A 160 10.82 0.42 -26.59
N MET A 161 9.50 0.53 -26.46
CA MET A 161 8.55 -0.39 -27.08
C MET A 161 8.31 0.08 -28.52
N ASP A 162 8.04 -0.85 -29.44
CA ASP A 162 7.64 -0.56 -30.82
C ASP A 162 6.20 0.00 -30.92
N GLU A 163 5.76 0.75 -29.91
CA GLU A 163 4.46 1.44 -29.80
C GLU A 163 4.48 2.88 -30.33
N GLY A 164 5.67 3.50 -30.39
CA GLY A 164 5.84 4.87 -30.86
C GLY A 164 5.31 5.97 -29.92
N ALA A 165 4.83 5.64 -28.72
CA ALA A 165 4.29 6.62 -27.78
C ALA A 165 4.58 6.31 -26.29
N PRO A 166 5.00 7.31 -25.50
CA PRO A 166 5.18 7.16 -24.06
C PRO A 166 3.83 7.00 -23.34
N VAL A 167 3.88 6.74 -22.04
CA VAL A 167 2.70 6.87 -21.16
C VAL A 167 2.27 8.35 -21.12
N GLY A 168 0.96 8.62 -21.19
CA GLY A 168 0.33 9.94 -21.07
C GLY A 168 0.38 10.49 -19.65
N ILE A 169 1.59 10.66 -19.12
CA ILE A 169 1.91 11.09 -17.76
C ILE A 169 1.30 12.46 -17.47
N ASP A 170 1.40 13.40 -18.41
CA ASP A 170 0.89 14.75 -18.24
C ASP A 170 -0.65 14.81 -18.33
N TYR A 171 -1.22 14.00 -19.22
CA TYR A 171 -2.67 13.87 -19.40
C TYR A 171 -3.35 13.31 -18.15
N MET A 172 -2.76 12.28 -17.54
CA MET A 172 -3.23 11.75 -16.25
C MET A 172 -3.10 12.75 -15.11
N LYS A 173 -2.03 13.55 -15.09
CA LYS A 173 -1.85 14.63 -14.10
C LYS A 173 -2.96 15.67 -14.24
N ARG A 174 -3.25 16.10 -15.48
CA ARG A 174 -4.36 17.00 -15.78
C ARG A 174 -5.68 16.42 -15.31
N PHE A 175 -6.00 15.20 -15.72
CA PHE A 175 -7.24 14.50 -15.35
C PHE A 175 -7.46 14.51 -13.83
N ALA A 176 -6.47 14.04 -13.05
CA ALA A 176 -6.60 13.98 -11.60
C ALA A 176 -6.73 15.38 -10.96
N SER A 177 -6.00 16.37 -11.48
CA SER A 177 -6.01 17.73 -10.94
C SER A 177 -7.32 18.47 -11.25
N ASP A 178 -7.84 18.32 -12.46
CA ASP A 178 -9.13 18.89 -12.86
C ASP A 178 -10.27 18.25 -12.03
N TRP A 179 -10.22 16.92 -11.85
CA TRP A 179 -11.17 16.19 -10.99
C TRP A 179 -11.16 16.70 -9.55
N ASP A 180 -9.98 16.93 -8.96
CA ASP A 180 -9.84 17.43 -7.59
C ASP A 180 -10.33 18.88 -7.47
N LEU A 181 -9.95 19.76 -8.39
CA LEU A 181 -10.32 21.19 -8.38
C LEU A 181 -11.82 21.42 -8.58
N ASP A 182 -12.51 20.57 -9.35
CA ASP A 182 -13.96 20.66 -9.53
C ASP A 182 -14.74 19.97 -8.41
N SER A 183 -14.06 19.27 -7.49
CA SER A 183 -14.68 18.67 -6.31
C SER A 183 -14.97 19.71 -5.22
N ASN A 184 -16.03 19.49 -4.43
CA ASN A 184 -16.35 20.36 -3.29
C ASN A 184 -15.34 20.26 -2.12
N ASN A 185 -14.38 19.34 -2.20
CA ASN A 185 -13.40 19.07 -1.16
C ASN A 185 -12.02 18.83 -1.80
N HIS A 186 -11.59 19.78 -2.63
CA HIS A 186 -10.27 19.73 -3.27
C HIS A 186 -9.15 19.67 -2.23
N PHE A 187 -8.02 19.07 -2.61
CA PHE A 187 -6.93 18.82 -1.67
C PHE A 187 -6.30 20.12 -1.15
N LYS A 188 -6.29 20.24 0.18
CA LYS A 188 -5.57 21.27 0.94
C LYS A 188 -4.54 20.60 1.86
N PRO A 189 -3.26 20.99 1.82
CA PRO A 189 -2.27 20.49 2.75
C PRO A 189 -2.53 20.96 4.18
N GLU A 190 -2.02 20.20 5.15
CA GLU A 190 -1.98 20.64 6.54
C GLU A 190 -0.92 21.73 6.74
N ILE A 191 -1.26 22.71 7.58
CA ILE A 191 -0.41 23.86 7.92
C ILE A 191 0.14 23.63 9.32
N ALA A 192 1.47 23.69 9.49
CA ALA A 192 2.10 23.60 10.79
C ALA A 192 1.71 24.80 11.69
N PRO A 193 1.81 24.68 13.04
CA PRO A 193 1.56 25.80 13.94
C PRO A 193 2.35 27.05 13.54
N SER A 194 1.75 28.23 13.70
CA SER A 194 2.37 29.49 13.29
C SER A 194 3.74 29.67 13.95
N THR A 195 4.74 30.02 13.15
CA THR A 195 6.10 30.33 13.61
C THR A 195 6.23 31.78 14.11
N GLY A 196 5.21 32.61 13.85
CA GLY A 196 5.26 34.07 14.06
C GLY A 196 6.16 34.82 13.06
N LYS A 197 6.77 34.13 12.08
CA LYS A 197 7.66 34.72 11.09
C LYS A 197 6.91 35.14 9.82
N LYS A 198 7.35 36.26 9.24
CA LYS A 198 6.77 36.84 8.02
C LYS A 198 7.78 36.86 6.88
N ILE A 199 7.33 36.48 5.69
CA ILE A 199 8.18 36.38 4.49
C ILE A 199 7.54 37.16 3.34
N ALA A 200 8.33 38.06 2.74
CA ALA A 200 7.95 38.77 1.52
C ALA A 200 8.44 37.99 0.29
N ILE A 201 7.54 37.75 -0.66
CA ILE A 201 7.86 37.05 -1.91
C ILE A 201 7.63 38.03 -3.06
N ILE A 202 8.62 38.23 -3.91
CA ILE A 202 8.56 39.22 -5.00
C ILE A 202 8.28 38.48 -6.32
N GLY A 203 7.09 38.69 -6.87
CA GLY A 203 6.55 38.04 -8.07
C GLY A 203 5.58 36.89 -7.75
N ALA A 204 4.40 36.89 -8.38
CA ALA A 204 3.37 35.86 -8.28
C ALA A 204 3.39 34.89 -9.48
N GLY A 205 4.57 34.62 -10.03
CA GLY A 205 4.79 33.57 -11.03
C GLY A 205 4.90 32.17 -10.39
N PRO A 206 5.25 31.13 -11.17
CA PRO A 206 5.31 29.74 -10.67
C PRO A 206 6.29 29.59 -9.50
N GLY A 207 7.41 30.31 -9.53
CA GLY A 207 8.39 30.33 -8.44
C GLY A 207 7.82 30.92 -7.14
N GLY A 208 7.17 32.08 -7.21
CA GLY A 208 6.65 32.78 -6.03
C GLY A 208 5.44 32.08 -5.41
N LEU A 209 4.50 31.63 -6.26
CA LEU A 209 3.35 30.83 -5.84
C LEU A 209 3.80 29.55 -5.12
N SER A 210 4.80 28.86 -5.66
CA SER A 210 5.34 27.64 -5.06
C SER A 210 6.10 27.90 -3.76
N ALA A 211 6.89 28.99 -3.71
CA ALA A 211 7.61 29.35 -2.49
C ALA A 211 6.62 29.66 -1.35
N ALA A 212 5.56 30.42 -1.64
CA ALA A 212 4.50 30.72 -0.68
C ALA A 212 3.81 29.44 -0.18
N TYR A 213 3.47 28.53 -1.10
CA TYR A 213 2.85 27.25 -0.75
C TYR A 213 3.69 26.45 0.26
N PHE A 214 4.99 26.22 -0.03
CA PHE A 214 5.85 25.43 0.84
C PHE A 214 6.15 26.11 2.18
N LEU A 215 6.26 27.44 2.21
CA LEU A 215 6.51 28.19 3.44
C LEU A 215 5.27 28.29 4.33
N GLN A 216 4.08 28.45 3.75
CA GLN A 216 2.82 28.41 4.51
C GLN A 216 2.63 27.05 5.18
N GLN A 217 2.90 25.95 4.48
CA GLN A 217 2.87 24.61 5.10
C GLN A 217 3.76 24.50 6.36
N LYS A 218 4.86 25.26 6.43
CA LYS A 218 5.76 25.32 7.58
C LYS A 218 5.32 26.29 8.69
N GLY A 219 4.16 26.93 8.55
CA GLY A 219 3.60 27.86 9.53
C GLY A 219 4.10 29.31 9.40
N HIS A 220 4.82 29.64 8.33
CA HIS A 220 5.32 30.99 8.06
C HIS A 220 4.29 31.81 7.28
N GLN A 221 4.00 33.03 7.73
CA GLN A 221 3.09 33.92 7.01
C GLN A 221 3.77 34.47 5.75
N CYS A 222 3.19 34.23 4.59
CA CYS A 222 3.73 34.64 3.31
C CYS A 222 2.87 35.70 2.62
N ASP A 223 3.50 36.78 2.17
CA ASP A 223 2.86 37.82 1.38
C ASP A 223 3.61 37.97 0.04
N ILE A 224 2.87 37.86 -1.06
CA ILE A 224 3.40 37.99 -2.41
C ILE A 224 3.12 39.41 -2.94
N PHE A 225 4.15 40.06 -3.47
CA PHE A 225 4.06 41.35 -4.15
C PHE A 225 4.22 41.14 -5.66
N GLU A 226 3.16 41.42 -6.42
CA GLU A 226 3.09 41.23 -7.87
C GLU A 226 3.03 42.57 -8.60
N ALA A 227 3.87 42.75 -9.62
CA ALA A 227 3.93 43.99 -10.40
C ALA A 227 2.74 44.13 -11.36
N GLY A 228 2.25 43.01 -11.90
CA GLY A 228 1.09 42.94 -12.76
C GLY A 228 -0.24 43.22 -12.04
N PRO A 229 -1.32 43.48 -12.80
CA PRO A 229 -2.65 43.73 -12.23
C PRO A 229 -3.31 42.48 -11.61
N LYS A 230 -2.88 41.27 -11.99
CA LYS A 230 -3.40 39.98 -11.49
C LYS A 230 -2.24 39.01 -11.24
N PRO A 231 -2.41 38.03 -10.33
CA PRO A 231 -1.39 37.01 -10.07
C PRO A 231 -1.25 36.01 -11.24
N GLY A 232 -0.14 35.27 -11.24
CA GLY A 232 0.18 34.25 -12.24
C GLY A 232 1.49 34.52 -12.99
N GLY A 233 2.00 35.77 -12.97
CA GLY A 233 3.23 36.15 -13.68
C GLY A 233 3.18 35.71 -15.15
N TRP A 234 4.25 35.10 -15.65
CA TRP A 234 4.29 34.60 -17.03
C TRP A 234 3.31 33.46 -17.35
N LEU A 235 2.72 32.79 -16.35
CA LEU A 235 1.64 31.83 -16.62
C LEU A 235 0.40 32.56 -17.17
N ARG A 236 0.11 33.75 -16.66
CA ARG A 236 -0.99 34.60 -17.12
C ARG A 236 -0.62 35.43 -18.35
N TYR A 237 0.53 36.11 -18.28
CA TYR A 237 0.90 37.13 -19.27
C TYR A 237 1.70 36.59 -20.45
N GLY A 238 2.11 35.31 -20.41
CA GLY A 238 2.96 34.70 -21.43
C GLY A 238 2.35 33.49 -22.13
N ILE A 239 1.25 32.93 -21.62
CA ILE A 239 0.57 31.76 -22.18
C ILE A 239 -0.86 32.16 -22.58
N PRO A 240 -1.28 31.96 -23.83
CA PRO A 240 -2.64 32.29 -24.27
C PRO A 240 -3.75 31.44 -23.62
N GLU A 241 -4.95 32.00 -23.50
CA GLU A 241 -6.12 31.34 -22.87
C GLU A 241 -6.52 30.00 -23.51
N TYR A 242 -6.29 29.81 -24.82
CA TYR A 242 -6.64 28.54 -25.50
C TYR A 242 -5.75 27.36 -25.06
N ARG A 243 -4.60 27.63 -24.41
CA ARG A 243 -3.70 26.64 -23.80
C ARG A 243 -3.83 26.60 -22.28
N LEU A 244 -3.95 27.78 -21.66
CA LEU A 244 -4.09 27.89 -20.21
C LEU A 244 -5.22 28.87 -19.87
N PRO A 245 -6.43 28.36 -19.61
CA PRO A 245 -7.58 29.19 -19.27
C PRO A 245 -7.34 30.02 -17.99
N ASN A 246 -7.75 31.28 -18.06
CA ASN A 246 -7.55 32.25 -16.98
C ASN A 246 -8.38 31.92 -15.72
N ASP A 247 -9.56 31.33 -15.89
CA ASP A 247 -10.44 30.89 -14.81
C ASP A 247 -9.84 29.69 -14.04
N LEU A 248 -9.27 28.73 -14.76
CA LEU A 248 -8.51 27.62 -14.15
C LEU A 248 -7.28 28.14 -13.39
N LEU A 249 -6.52 29.06 -14.00
CA LEU A 249 -5.36 29.68 -13.36
C LEU A 249 -5.77 30.36 -12.04
N ASP A 250 -6.86 31.11 -12.05
CA ASP A 250 -7.40 31.75 -10.84
C ASP A 250 -7.88 30.72 -9.80
N LYS A 251 -8.53 29.62 -10.21
CA LYS A 251 -8.92 28.51 -9.31
C LYS A 251 -7.68 27.91 -8.63
N GLU A 252 -6.64 27.57 -9.38
CA GLU A 252 -5.45 26.91 -8.83
C GLU A 252 -4.63 27.86 -7.94
N ILE A 253 -4.48 29.13 -8.31
CA ILE A 253 -3.90 30.17 -7.43
C ILE A 253 -4.74 30.34 -6.16
N GLY A 254 -6.07 30.26 -6.29
CA GLY A 254 -7.02 30.26 -5.18
C GLY A 254 -6.61 29.25 -4.10
N THR A 255 -6.24 28.03 -4.48
CA THR A 255 -5.82 26.98 -3.54
C THR A 255 -4.60 27.34 -2.69
N ILE A 256 -3.74 28.25 -3.15
CA ILE A 256 -2.57 28.75 -2.41
C ILE A 256 -2.98 29.89 -1.46
N THR A 257 -3.87 30.77 -1.91
CA THR A 257 -4.40 31.86 -1.06
C THR A 257 -5.28 31.34 0.08
N GLU A 258 -5.98 30.21 -0.13
CA GLU A 258 -6.74 29.51 0.91
C GLU A 258 -5.86 29.00 2.07
N LEU A 259 -4.54 28.88 1.87
CA LEU A 259 -3.57 28.57 2.94
C LEU A 259 -3.22 29.79 3.81
N GLY A 260 -3.74 30.99 3.48
CA GLY A 260 -3.45 32.24 4.19
C GLY A 260 -2.42 33.13 3.49
N THR A 261 -2.01 32.81 2.26
CA THR A 261 -1.11 33.67 1.47
C THR A 261 -1.85 34.90 0.96
N ASN A 262 -1.32 36.09 1.23
CA ASN A 262 -1.85 37.33 0.64
C ASN A 262 -1.11 37.66 -0.66
N ILE A 263 -1.82 38.19 -1.65
CA ILE A 263 -1.21 38.65 -2.90
C ILE A 263 -1.57 40.12 -3.14
N TYR A 264 -0.55 40.98 -3.19
CA TYR A 264 -0.67 42.41 -3.43
C TYR A 264 -0.22 42.74 -4.86
N CYS A 265 -1.20 42.95 -5.75
CA CYS A 265 -0.97 43.29 -7.16
C CYS A 265 -0.63 44.79 -7.36
N GLY A 266 -0.03 45.14 -8.49
CA GLY A 266 0.42 46.50 -8.81
C GLY A 266 1.61 46.99 -7.97
N LYS A 267 2.37 46.09 -7.36
CA LYS A 267 3.53 46.37 -6.49
C LYS A 267 4.83 45.98 -7.19
N ASN A 268 5.59 47.00 -7.59
CA ASN A 268 6.84 46.88 -8.34
C ASN A 268 8.03 47.36 -7.46
N LEU A 269 8.90 46.41 -7.12
CA LEU A 269 10.07 46.64 -6.29
C LEU A 269 11.04 47.62 -6.96
N GLY A 270 11.53 48.61 -6.23
CA GLY A 270 12.39 49.67 -6.73
C GLY A 270 11.66 50.80 -7.47
N VAL A 271 10.33 50.69 -7.67
CA VAL A 271 9.51 51.74 -8.31
C VAL A 271 8.48 52.32 -7.35
N ASN A 272 7.55 51.49 -6.86
CA ASN A 272 6.48 51.90 -5.93
C ASN A 272 6.38 51.02 -4.67
N LEU A 273 7.36 50.12 -4.49
CA LEU A 273 7.61 49.31 -3.30
C LEU A 273 9.12 49.40 -3.02
N SER A 274 9.54 49.83 -1.83
CA SER A 274 10.97 49.86 -1.46
C SER A 274 11.33 48.66 -0.61
N TYR A 275 12.57 48.19 -0.75
CA TYR A 275 13.14 47.17 0.12
C TYR A 275 13.21 47.63 1.59
N ALA A 276 13.30 48.94 1.87
CA ALA A 276 13.25 49.44 3.23
C ALA A 276 11.91 49.09 3.94
N ASP A 277 10.79 49.16 3.22
CA ASP A 277 9.48 48.80 3.76
C ASP A 277 9.39 47.28 3.99
N ILE A 278 9.95 46.48 3.07
CA ILE A 278 10.00 45.02 3.21
C ILE A 278 10.87 44.62 4.40
N ALA A 279 12.10 45.14 4.50
CA ALA A 279 13.05 44.79 5.56
C ALA A 279 12.57 45.18 6.97
N LYS A 280 11.65 46.14 7.06
CA LYS A 280 11.04 46.57 8.32
C LYS A 280 9.98 45.60 8.83
N ASP A 281 9.13 45.08 7.94
CA ASP A 281 7.91 44.34 8.31
C ASP A 281 8.04 42.82 8.12
N TYR A 282 9.10 42.34 7.45
CA TYR A 282 9.32 40.93 7.12
C TYR A 282 10.69 40.42 7.62
N ASP A 283 10.73 39.18 8.10
CA ASP A 283 11.96 38.55 8.60
C ASP A 283 12.88 38.08 7.44
N ALA A 284 12.31 37.71 6.29
CA ALA A 284 13.04 37.26 5.12
C ALA A 284 12.36 37.65 3.80
N THR A 285 13.11 37.62 2.70
CA THR A 285 12.62 37.92 1.34
C THR A 285 13.02 36.84 0.34
N ILE A 286 12.11 36.45 -0.55
CA ILE A 286 12.40 35.57 -1.68
C ILE A 286 12.10 36.29 -3.00
N LEU A 287 13.11 36.44 -3.84
CA LEU A 287 13.03 37.07 -5.15
C LEU A 287 12.68 36.01 -6.21
N THR A 288 11.48 36.09 -6.79
CA THR A 288 10.96 35.18 -7.82
C THR A 288 10.44 35.94 -9.04
N ILE A 289 11.24 36.91 -9.48
CA ILE A 289 10.84 37.99 -10.39
C ILE A 289 10.60 37.54 -11.84
N GLY A 290 11.10 36.38 -12.25
CA GLY A 290 11.09 35.92 -13.65
C GLY A 290 12.06 36.70 -14.55
N SER A 291 12.09 36.40 -15.86
CA SER A 291 12.80 37.20 -16.87
C SER A 291 11.80 38.07 -17.64
N GLN A 292 11.74 39.37 -17.36
CA GLN A 292 10.61 40.23 -17.75
C GLN A 292 10.78 40.89 -19.12
N LYS A 293 12.00 41.00 -19.63
CA LYS A 293 12.33 41.84 -20.78
C LYS A 293 12.52 41.00 -22.03
N GLY A 294 11.78 41.31 -23.09
CA GLY A 294 11.93 40.66 -24.40
C GLY A 294 13.18 41.12 -25.14
N THR A 295 13.70 40.23 -26.00
CA THR A 295 14.80 40.56 -26.90
C THR A 295 14.25 40.85 -28.30
N LEU A 296 14.62 42.00 -28.87
CA LEU A 296 14.33 42.34 -30.27
C LEU A 296 15.23 41.54 -31.22
N ILE A 297 15.05 41.69 -32.53
CA ILE A 297 15.67 40.85 -33.57
C ILE A 297 17.22 40.94 -33.52
N GLY A 298 17.77 42.08 -33.12
CA GLY A 298 19.22 42.30 -33.02
C GLY A 298 19.87 42.62 -34.36
N THR A 299 19.10 43.18 -35.30
CA THR A 299 19.54 43.57 -36.65
C THR A 299 19.27 45.05 -36.90
N PRO A 300 19.99 45.71 -37.82
CA PRO A 300 19.69 47.11 -38.16
C PRO A 300 18.22 47.32 -38.54
N GLY A 301 17.59 48.33 -37.92
CA GLY A 301 16.21 48.73 -38.17
C GLY A 301 15.13 48.03 -37.33
N ASP A 302 15.51 47.19 -36.35
CA ASP A 302 14.57 46.43 -35.51
C ASP A 302 13.77 47.29 -34.49
N ASP A 303 14.01 48.60 -34.47
CA ASP A 303 13.26 49.64 -33.77
C ASP A 303 12.10 50.22 -34.60
N ALA A 304 11.78 49.63 -35.77
CA ALA A 304 10.66 50.05 -36.62
C ALA A 304 9.30 49.91 -35.93
N GLU A 305 8.35 50.80 -36.28
CA GLU A 305 6.95 50.62 -35.87
C GLU A 305 6.41 49.29 -36.44
N ASN A 306 5.56 48.59 -35.68
CA ASN A 306 5.07 47.21 -35.90
C ASN A 306 6.07 46.07 -35.67
N VAL A 307 7.25 46.35 -35.11
CA VAL A 307 8.15 45.31 -34.58
C VAL A 307 7.97 45.22 -33.07
N TYR A 308 7.52 44.06 -32.58
CA TYR A 308 7.29 43.82 -31.16
C TYR A 308 8.10 42.61 -30.70
N SER A 309 8.48 42.62 -29.43
CA SER A 309 8.89 41.37 -28.77
C SER A 309 7.65 40.49 -28.58
N GLY A 310 7.80 39.19 -28.83
CA GLY A 310 6.69 38.25 -28.77
C GLY A 310 6.03 38.19 -27.40
N ILE A 311 6.81 38.31 -26.32
CA ILE A 311 6.27 38.33 -24.96
C ILE A 311 5.51 39.63 -24.65
N ASP A 312 5.94 40.76 -25.20
CA ASP A 312 5.24 42.04 -25.00
C ASP A 312 3.91 42.05 -25.77
N PHE A 313 3.87 41.44 -26.96
CA PHE A 313 2.63 41.22 -27.69
C PHE A 313 1.62 40.42 -26.86
N LEU A 314 2.01 39.24 -26.36
CA LEU A 314 1.13 38.38 -25.55
C LEU A 314 0.68 39.07 -24.26
N LYS A 315 1.63 39.68 -23.54
CA LYS A 315 1.36 40.41 -22.30
C LYS A 315 0.41 41.58 -22.50
N ASN A 316 0.61 42.39 -23.54
CA ASN A 316 -0.26 43.54 -23.83
C ASN A 316 -1.67 43.09 -24.18
N MET A 317 -1.80 41.99 -24.93
CA MET A 317 -3.10 41.44 -25.30
C MET A 317 -3.90 40.99 -24.05
N GLU A 318 -3.23 40.31 -23.11
CA GLU A 318 -3.81 39.91 -21.82
C GLU A 318 -4.17 41.11 -20.94
N ILE A 319 -3.25 42.09 -20.79
CA ILE A 319 -3.51 43.29 -19.96
C ILE A 319 -4.66 44.12 -20.51
N THR A 320 -4.77 44.27 -21.83
CA THR A 320 -5.81 45.07 -22.46
C THR A 320 -7.14 44.33 -22.60
N GLY A 321 -7.13 42.99 -22.54
CA GLY A 321 -8.29 42.14 -22.79
C GLY A 321 -8.86 42.27 -24.21
N LYS A 322 -8.08 42.83 -25.15
CA LYS A 322 -8.50 43.09 -26.53
C LYS A 322 -7.56 42.38 -27.50
N PRO A 323 -8.07 41.42 -28.30
CA PRO A 323 -7.29 40.82 -29.38
C PRO A 323 -6.80 41.91 -30.34
N ALA A 324 -5.58 41.76 -30.83
CA ALA A 324 -5.11 42.56 -31.97
C ALA A 324 -5.96 42.24 -33.22
N ASP A 325 -6.17 43.22 -34.09
CA ASP A 325 -6.81 43.00 -35.39
C ASP A 325 -5.74 42.80 -36.46
N PHE A 326 -5.53 41.55 -36.86
CA PHE A 326 -4.60 41.17 -37.93
C PHE A 326 -5.34 40.74 -39.21
N THR A 327 -6.61 41.13 -39.36
CA THR A 327 -7.39 40.82 -40.56
C THR A 327 -6.70 41.35 -41.82
N GLY A 328 -6.33 40.46 -42.74
CA GLY A 328 -5.63 40.80 -43.97
C GLY A 328 -4.17 41.25 -43.80
N LYS A 329 -3.55 41.02 -42.63
CA LYS A 329 -2.15 41.37 -42.33
C LYS A 329 -1.21 40.16 -42.44
N LYS A 330 -0.02 40.39 -42.98
CA LYS A 330 1.08 39.41 -43.07
C LYS A 330 1.94 39.48 -41.81
N ILE A 331 2.01 38.39 -41.06
CA ILE A 331 2.72 38.35 -39.78
C ILE A 331 3.95 37.46 -39.89
N MET A 332 5.12 37.97 -39.46
CA MET A 332 6.32 37.17 -39.31
C MET A 332 6.69 36.98 -37.84
N VAL A 333 6.91 35.74 -37.43
CA VAL A 333 7.41 35.41 -36.10
C VAL A 333 8.84 34.91 -36.22
N VAL A 334 9.77 35.55 -35.51
CA VAL A 334 11.18 35.19 -35.52
C VAL A 334 11.50 34.40 -34.26
N GLY A 335 11.81 33.11 -34.40
CA GLY A 335 12.10 32.23 -33.26
C GLY A 335 11.58 30.81 -33.45
N GLY A 336 11.93 29.92 -32.51
CA GLY A 336 11.51 28.51 -32.57
C GLY A 336 11.14 27.89 -31.23
N GLY A 337 10.95 28.70 -30.18
CA GLY A 337 10.52 28.25 -28.86
C GLY A 337 9.00 28.28 -28.69
N ASN A 338 8.51 27.85 -27.52
CA ASN A 338 7.06 27.80 -27.23
C ASN A 338 6.39 29.17 -27.40
N THR A 339 7.02 30.25 -26.92
CA THR A 339 6.53 31.62 -27.13
C THR A 339 6.35 31.95 -28.62
N ALA A 340 7.22 31.45 -29.50
CA ALA A 340 7.06 31.67 -30.94
C ALA A 340 5.80 30.97 -31.47
N MET A 341 5.54 29.73 -31.03
CA MET A 341 4.32 28.99 -31.42
C MET A 341 3.07 29.68 -30.87
N ASP A 342 3.12 30.15 -29.62
CA ASP A 342 2.04 30.92 -28.98
C ASP A 342 1.74 32.20 -29.75
N CYS A 343 2.77 32.95 -30.17
CA CYS A 343 2.61 34.14 -31.02
C CYS A 343 1.93 33.78 -32.35
N CYS A 344 2.37 32.71 -33.03
CA CYS A 344 1.82 32.34 -34.34
C CYS A 344 0.33 31.97 -34.27
N ARG A 345 0.00 31.05 -33.35
CA ARG A 345 -1.36 30.54 -33.15
C ARG A 345 -2.30 31.63 -32.62
N THR A 346 -1.77 32.56 -31.83
CA THR A 346 -2.52 33.76 -31.41
C THR A 346 -2.76 34.71 -32.58
N SER A 347 -1.78 34.94 -33.45
CA SER A 347 -1.95 35.80 -34.63
C SER A 347 -3.02 35.29 -35.59
N ILE A 348 -3.16 33.97 -35.75
CA ILE A 348 -4.25 33.35 -36.52
C ILE A 348 -5.60 33.64 -35.89
N ARG A 349 -5.71 33.49 -34.56
CA ARG A 349 -6.94 33.80 -33.79
C ARG A 349 -7.29 35.29 -33.81
N CYS A 350 -6.30 36.15 -34.02
CA CYS A 350 -6.43 37.59 -34.28
C CYS A 350 -6.83 37.93 -35.72
N GLY A 351 -7.10 36.94 -36.59
CA GLY A 351 -7.64 37.13 -37.93
C GLY A 351 -6.62 37.11 -39.08
N SER A 352 -5.33 36.87 -38.81
CA SER A 352 -4.34 36.72 -39.88
C SER A 352 -4.49 35.36 -40.57
N THR A 353 -4.50 35.37 -41.91
CA THR A 353 -4.44 34.16 -42.75
C THR A 353 -3.05 33.93 -43.34
N ASP A 354 -2.07 34.78 -43.03
CA ASP A 354 -0.68 34.70 -43.53
C ASP A 354 0.30 34.91 -42.37
N VAL A 355 0.64 33.80 -41.70
CA VAL A 355 1.57 33.77 -40.56
C VAL A 355 2.76 32.88 -40.89
N LYS A 356 3.96 33.46 -40.87
CA LYS A 356 5.23 32.80 -41.21
C LYS A 356 6.18 32.76 -40.01
N VAL A 357 6.70 31.57 -39.69
CA VAL A 357 7.80 31.38 -38.73
C VAL A 357 9.13 31.43 -39.47
N VAL A 358 10.01 32.35 -39.08
CA VAL A 358 11.40 32.37 -39.54
C VAL A 358 12.29 31.75 -38.47
N TYR A 359 12.96 30.65 -38.83
CA TYR A 359 13.85 29.93 -37.92
C TYR A 359 15.18 29.59 -38.60
N ARG A 360 16.28 29.97 -37.95
CA ARG A 360 17.64 29.83 -38.49
C ARG A 360 18.19 28.40 -38.57
N ARG A 361 17.44 27.39 -38.10
CA ARG A 361 17.81 25.96 -38.18
C ARG A 361 16.64 25.15 -38.75
N THR A 362 16.72 23.83 -38.71
CA THR A 362 15.61 22.94 -39.12
C THR A 362 14.67 22.65 -37.97
N GLU A 363 13.54 22.02 -38.27
CA GLU A 363 12.53 21.60 -37.28
C GLU A 363 13.12 20.76 -36.15
N LYS A 364 14.09 19.87 -36.45
CA LYS A 364 14.71 18.99 -35.46
C LYS A 364 15.43 19.73 -34.33
N GLU A 365 15.90 20.95 -34.59
CA GLU A 365 16.61 21.76 -33.60
C GLU A 365 15.70 22.79 -32.90
N MET A 366 14.40 22.84 -33.23
CA MET A 366 13.47 23.75 -32.59
C MET A 366 13.31 23.43 -31.09
N PRO A 367 13.43 24.43 -30.19
CA PRO A 367 13.23 24.22 -28.77
C PRO A 367 11.76 24.12 -28.32
N ALA A 368 10.79 24.44 -29.18
CA ALA A 368 9.37 24.29 -28.87
C ALA A 368 8.98 22.81 -28.69
N ASN A 369 7.94 22.55 -27.90
CA ASN A 369 7.37 21.21 -27.77
C ASN A 369 6.91 20.73 -29.15
N PRO A 370 7.28 19.51 -29.60
CA PRO A 370 6.86 18.96 -30.90
C PRO A 370 5.34 19.01 -31.14
N ILE A 371 4.53 18.84 -30.09
CA ILE A 371 3.07 18.94 -30.19
C ILE A 371 2.66 20.36 -30.61
N GLU A 372 3.25 21.40 -30.04
CA GLU A 372 2.93 22.78 -30.40
C GLU A 372 3.32 23.13 -31.84
N ILE A 373 4.40 22.53 -32.36
CA ILE A 373 4.83 22.66 -33.76
C ILE A 373 3.85 21.93 -34.70
N HIS A 374 3.37 20.75 -34.28
CA HIS A 374 2.38 20.00 -35.06
C HIS A 374 1.04 20.74 -35.12
N GLU A 375 0.54 21.19 -33.97
CA GLU A 375 -0.73 21.87 -33.83
C GLU A 375 -0.76 23.22 -34.56
N SER A 376 0.34 23.98 -34.55
CA SER A 376 0.43 25.24 -35.32
C SER A 376 0.38 25.03 -36.83
N LYS A 377 0.99 23.94 -37.35
CA LYS A 377 0.92 23.58 -38.77
C LYS A 377 -0.50 23.21 -39.18
N LEU A 378 -1.23 22.48 -38.34
CA LEU A 378 -2.64 22.16 -38.58
C LEU A 378 -3.52 23.42 -38.61
N GLU A 379 -3.14 24.47 -37.89
CA GLU A 379 -3.82 25.77 -37.89
C GLU A 379 -3.40 26.70 -39.05
N GLY A 380 -2.44 26.29 -39.89
CA GLY A 380 -2.05 27.02 -41.11
C GLY A 380 -0.79 27.87 -41.01
N VAL A 381 0.06 27.68 -39.99
CA VAL A 381 1.35 28.39 -39.88
C VAL A 381 2.36 27.88 -40.92
N GLU A 382 2.94 28.80 -41.69
CA GLU A 382 3.99 28.50 -42.67
C GLU A 382 5.39 28.59 -42.03
N TYR A 383 6.29 27.66 -42.35
CA TYR A 383 7.64 27.60 -41.77
C TYR A 383 8.73 27.90 -42.80
N LEU A 384 9.49 28.96 -42.56
CA LEU A 384 10.71 29.33 -43.27
C LEU A 384 11.93 28.88 -42.47
N PHE A 385 12.23 27.58 -42.54
CA PHE A 385 13.44 26.99 -41.96
C PHE A 385 14.70 27.46 -42.67
N LEU A 386 15.84 27.40 -41.97
CA LEU A 386 17.14 27.81 -42.50
C LEU A 386 17.12 29.25 -43.04
N ASN A 387 16.38 30.14 -42.38
CA ASN A 387 16.35 31.56 -42.71
C ASN A 387 16.62 32.38 -41.44
N ASN A 388 17.38 33.46 -41.59
CA ASN A 388 17.67 34.38 -40.49
C ASN A 388 17.48 35.83 -40.96
N PRO A 389 16.79 36.69 -40.20
CA PRO A 389 16.75 38.12 -40.51
C PRO A 389 18.13 38.76 -40.38
N VAL A 390 18.49 39.63 -41.33
CA VAL A 390 19.74 40.42 -41.29
C VAL A 390 19.50 41.92 -41.29
N GLN A 391 18.35 42.39 -41.78
CA GLN A 391 17.98 43.81 -41.78
C GLN A 391 16.46 43.97 -41.81
N VAL A 392 15.93 44.93 -41.04
CA VAL A 392 14.53 45.36 -41.10
C VAL A 392 14.45 46.65 -41.93
N ASN A 393 13.64 46.63 -42.99
CA ASN A 393 13.52 47.74 -43.93
C ASN A 393 12.32 48.61 -43.56
N LYS A 394 12.57 49.90 -43.28
CA LYS A 394 11.56 50.89 -42.92
C LYS A 394 11.04 51.63 -44.16
N ASP A 395 9.80 52.08 -44.11
CA ASP A 395 9.28 53.10 -45.02
C ASP A 395 9.75 54.52 -44.61
N ALA A 396 9.31 55.55 -45.35
CA ALA A 396 9.72 56.93 -45.11
C ALA A 396 9.20 57.47 -43.77
N GLU A 397 8.15 56.87 -43.23
CA GLU A 397 7.48 57.20 -41.97
C GLU A 397 8.06 56.42 -40.77
N GLY A 398 9.02 55.52 -40.99
CA GLY A 398 9.68 54.74 -39.94
C GLY A 398 8.97 53.43 -39.58
N LYS A 399 7.96 53.03 -40.35
CA LYS A 399 7.19 51.80 -40.16
C LYS A 399 7.77 50.64 -40.95
N LEU A 400 7.56 49.42 -40.46
CA LEU A 400 7.96 48.19 -41.14
C LEU A 400 7.37 48.09 -42.56
N LYS A 401 8.24 47.87 -43.56
CA LYS A 401 7.86 47.62 -44.96
C LYS A 401 8.22 46.20 -45.42
N SER A 402 9.45 45.77 -45.19
CA SER A 402 9.93 44.43 -45.54
C SER A 402 11.07 44.01 -44.59
N VAL A 403 11.46 42.75 -44.63
CA VAL A 403 12.66 42.24 -43.94
C VAL A 403 13.58 41.57 -44.95
N THR A 404 14.88 41.80 -44.81
CA THR A 404 15.90 41.08 -45.58
C THR A 404 16.29 39.82 -44.80
N LEU A 405 16.07 38.66 -45.41
CA LEU A 405 16.42 37.35 -44.88
C LEU A 405 17.66 36.80 -45.60
N ILE A 406 18.52 36.09 -44.88
CA ILE A 406 19.62 35.30 -45.45
C ILE A 406 19.33 33.81 -45.24
N LYS A 407 19.67 32.98 -46.23
CA LYS A 407 19.59 31.53 -46.07
C LYS A 407 20.74 31.03 -45.21
N MET A 408 20.47 29.98 -44.45
CA MET A 408 21.42 29.35 -43.53
C MET A 408 21.69 27.91 -43.96
N GLU A 409 22.84 27.37 -43.58
CA GLU A 409 23.14 25.95 -43.61
C GLU A 409 23.53 25.44 -42.21
N LEU A 410 23.41 24.14 -41.98
CA LEU A 410 23.79 23.53 -40.70
C LEU A 410 25.29 23.18 -40.71
N GLY A 411 26.05 23.86 -39.87
CA GLY A 411 27.44 23.51 -39.55
C GLY A 411 27.55 22.43 -38.47
N GLU A 412 28.71 22.35 -37.83
CA GLU A 412 28.96 21.39 -36.75
C GLU A 412 28.06 21.63 -35.52
N PRO A 413 27.69 20.57 -34.77
CA PRO A 413 26.97 20.69 -33.51
C PRO A 413 27.76 21.51 -32.47
N ASP A 414 27.05 22.34 -31.72
CA ASP A 414 27.58 23.02 -30.55
C ASP A 414 27.68 22.05 -29.34
N ALA A 415 28.17 22.56 -28.20
CA ALA A 415 28.31 21.76 -26.97
C ALA A 415 26.97 21.21 -26.42
N SER A 416 25.82 21.73 -26.89
CA SER A 416 24.50 21.19 -26.58
C SER A 416 24.01 20.16 -27.59
N GLY A 417 24.84 19.79 -28.57
CA GLY A 417 24.50 18.87 -29.66
C GLY A 417 23.71 19.51 -30.80
N ARG A 418 23.35 20.81 -30.71
CA ARG A 418 22.56 21.51 -31.73
C ARG A 418 23.47 22.03 -32.82
N ARG A 419 23.16 21.73 -34.08
CA ARG A 419 23.95 22.20 -35.24
C ARG A 419 23.98 23.73 -35.29
N ARG A 420 25.17 24.30 -35.49
CA ARG A 420 25.35 25.74 -35.60
C ARG A 420 24.80 26.24 -36.94
N PRO A 421 23.98 27.29 -36.96
CA PRO A 421 23.53 27.87 -38.21
C PRO A 421 24.66 28.73 -38.81
N VAL A 422 25.00 28.51 -40.07
CA VAL A 422 26.04 29.25 -40.81
C VAL A 422 25.37 30.02 -41.96
N PRO A 423 25.60 31.34 -42.11
CA PRO A 423 25.01 32.10 -43.20
C PRO A 423 25.56 31.68 -44.58
N MET A 424 24.67 31.59 -45.56
CA MET A 424 25.04 31.40 -46.97
C MET A 424 25.18 32.77 -47.64
N GLU A 425 26.39 33.28 -47.75
CA GLU A 425 26.67 34.60 -48.34
C GLU A 425 26.11 34.71 -49.77
N GLY A 426 25.46 35.84 -50.10
CA GLY A 426 24.86 36.09 -51.43
C GLY A 426 23.48 35.48 -51.64
N SER A 427 22.86 34.92 -50.59
CA SER A 427 21.52 34.31 -50.64
C SER A 427 20.39 35.23 -50.13
N GLU A 428 20.67 36.52 -49.95
CA GLU A 428 19.75 37.47 -49.36
C GLU A 428 18.52 37.74 -50.24
N TYR A 429 17.33 37.77 -49.64
CA TYR A 429 16.10 38.14 -50.33
C TYR A 429 15.16 38.92 -49.40
N GLU A 430 14.28 39.73 -49.99
CA GLU A 430 13.30 40.50 -49.23
C GLU A 430 11.97 39.76 -49.10
N LEU A 431 11.38 39.83 -47.91
CA LEU A 431 10.04 39.36 -47.59
C LEU A 431 9.19 40.52 -47.07
N GLU A 432 8.08 40.81 -47.73
CA GLU A 432 7.13 41.85 -47.32
C GLU A 432 6.23 41.35 -46.18
N VAL A 433 6.20 42.10 -45.07
CA VAL A 433 5.49 41.73 -43.82
C VAL A 433 4.94 43.00 -43.16
N ASP A 434 3.74 42.93 -42.57
CA ASP A 434 3.10 44.06 -41.88
C ASP A 434 3.51 44.18 -40.41
N TYR A 435 3.82 43.04 -39.77
CA TYR A 435 4.21 42.93 -38.36
C TYR A 435 5.31 41.90 -38.17
N ILE A 436 6.24 42.17 -37.24
CA ILE A 436 7.23 41.20 -36.78
C ILE A 436 7.09 40.98 -35.28
N LEU A 437 7.01 39.71 -34.87
CA LEU A 437 7.03 39.28 -33.48
C LEU A 437 8.36 38.55 -33.18
N ALA A 438 9.26 39.21 -32.46
CA ALA A 438 10.57 38.66 -32.09
C ALA A 438 10.45 37.78 -30.83
N ALA A 439 10.52 36.46 -31.01
CA ALA A 439 10.44 35.44 -29.95
C ALA A 439 11.79 34.72 -29.77
N ILE A 440 12.87 35.48 -29.63
CA ILE A 440 14.26 34.96 -29.62
C ILE A 440 14.92 34.90 -28.23
N GLY A 441 14.20 35.21 -27.16
CA GLY A 441 14.67 35.08 -25.79
C GLY A 441 14.21 36.20 -24.86
N GLN A 442 14.35 35.97 -23.55
CA GLN A 442 14.03 36.93 -22.51
C GLN A 442 15.28 37.25 -21.69
N LYS A 443 15.30 38.42 -21.04
CA LYS A 443 16.35 38.85 -20.12
C LYS A 443 15.74 39.25 -18.79
N THR A 444 16.49 39.01 -17.73
CA THR A 444 16.14 39.43 -16.37
C THR A 444 16.40 40.92 -16.22
N ASP A 445 15.43 41.63 -15.65
CA ASP A 445 15.55 43.04 -15.33
C ASP A 445 15.67 43.22 -13.80
N VAL A 446 16.80 43.77 -13.36
CA VAL A 446 17.20 43.86 -11.94
C VAL A 446 17.38 45.31 -11.48
N ASN A 447 16.61 46.24 -12.05
CA ASN A 447 16.70 47.68 -11.76
C ASN A 447 16.51 48.07 -10.27
N PHE A 448 16.05 47.13 -9.42
CA PHE A 448 15.87 47.31 -7.98
C PHE A 448 17.11 46.96 -7.14
N ILE A 449 18.21 46.50 -7.76
CA ILE A 449 19.42 46.06 -7.04
C ILE A 449 19.99 47.16 -6.14
N ASP A 450 19.99 48.41 -6.61
CA ASP A 450 20.49 49.55 -5.85
C ASP A 450 19.61 49.86 -4.63
N ASP A 451 18.28 49.68 -4.76
CA ASP A 451 17.34 49.86 -3.65
C ASP A 451 17.57 48.79 -2.57
N ILE A 452 17.74 47.52 -2.95
CA ILE A 452 18.07 46.44 -2.00
C ILE A 452 19.42 46.71 -1.31
N ASN A 453 20.48 46.94 -2.09
CA ASN A 453 21.84 47.11 -1.57
C ASN A 453 22.01 48.35 -0.69
N LYS A 454 21.18 49.38 -0.90
CA LYS A 454 21.18 50.59 -0.07
C LYS A 454 20.63 50.35 1.34
N TYR A 455 19.67 49.44 1.50
CA TYR A 455 18.99 49.20 2.78
C TYR A 455 19.31 47.84 3.42
N ALA A 456 20.07 46.98 2.74
CA ALA A 456 20.61 45.75 3.32
C ALA A 456 21.65 46.07 4.40
N THR A 457 21.52 45.42 5.56
CA THR A 457 22.43 45.64 6.70
C THR A 457 23.68 44.77 6.64
N GLU A 458 23.57 43.58 6.04
CA GLU A 458 24.66 42.61 5.93
C GLU A 458 24.71 41.99 4.53
N GLY A 459 25.86 42.14 3.86
CA GLY A 459 26.06 41.63 2.51
C GLY A 459 25.50 42.52 1.41
N GLN A 460 25.54 42.02 0.17
CA GLN A 460 25.02 42.72 -1.01
C GLN A 460 24.45 41.70 -2.01
N LEU A 461 23.42 42.12 -2.72
CA LEU A 461 22.89 41.42 -3.89
C LEU A 461 23.84 41.67 -5.07
N ALA A 462 24.27 40.58 -5.71
CA ALA A 462 25.15 40.59 -6.86
C ALA A 462 24.44 40.01 -8.09
N ILE A 463 24.95 40.36 -9.27
CA ILE A 463 24.46 39.85 -10.56
C ILE A 463 25.57 39.10 -11.28
N THR A 464 25.19 38.05 -11.98
CA THR A 464 26.11 37.29 -12.82
C THR A 464 26.46 38.08 -14.08
N ARG A 465 27.47 37.62 -14.82
CA ARG A 465 27.85 38.19 -16.14
C ARG A 465 26.71 38.23 -17.17
N TRP A 466 25.64 37.48 -16.95
CA TRP A 466 24.48 37.37 -17.83
C TRP A 466 23.34 38.32 -17.45
N GLY A 467 23.45 39.01 -16.31
CA GLY A 467 22.42 39.93 -15.80
C GLY A 467 21.42 39.29 -14.83
N ASP A 468 21.56 38.00 -14.52
CA ASP A 468 20.72 37.28 -13.56
C ASP A 468 21.24 37.43 -12.12
N ILE A 469 20.38 37.24 -11.11
CA ILE A 469 20.71 37.33 -9.69
C ILE A 469 21.69 36.20 -9.30
N GLU A 470 22.77 36.56 -8.63
CA GLU A 470 23.73 35.58 -8.08
C GLU A 470 23.21 34.98 -6.77
N ALA A 471 23.07 33.66 -6.74
CA ALA A 471 22.68 32.90 -5.56
C ALA A 471 23.48 31.59 -5.47
N ASN A 472 23.63 31.07 -4.24
CA ASN A 472 24.28 29.79 -4.01
C ASN A 472 23.54 28.67 -4.77
N LYS A 473 24.25 27.87 -5.56
CA LYS A 473 23.62 26.83 -6.41
C LYS A 473 22.85 25.76 -5.65
N ASN A 474 23.20 25.50 -4.39
CA ASN A 474 22.63 24.42 -3.60
C ASN A 474 21.57 24.91 -2.60
N THR A 475 21.71 26.13 -2.06
CA THR A 475 20.77 26.70 -1.06
C THR A 475 19.91 27.85 -1.62
N LEU A 476 20.28 28.42 -2.77
CA LEU A 476 19.63 29.59 -3.37
C LEU A 476 19.60 30.85 -2.47
N GLN A 477 20.45 30.87 -1.44
CA GLN A 477 20.71 32.07 -0.64
C GLN A 477 21.56 33.05 -1.46
N THR A 478 21.23 34.33 -1.40
CA THR A 478 22.01 35.40 -2.05
C THR A 478 23.17 35.84 -1.15
N GLY A 479 23.90 36.89 -1.56
CA GLY A 479 24.93 37.51 -0.71
C GLY A 479 24.37 38.20 0.56
N ILE A 480 23.05 38.39 0.66
CA ILE A 480 22.36 38.93 1.83
C ILE A 480 21.72 37.77 2.61
N PRO A 481 22.03 37.55 3.91
CA PRO A 481 21.64 36.34 4.64
C PRO A 481 20.14 36.02 4.67
N ASN A 482 19.27 37.03 4.78
CA ASN A 482 17.82 36.87 4.83
C ASN A 482 17.14 37.03 3.46
N VAL A 483 17.89 37.08 2.35
CA VAL A 483 17.36 37.19 0.98
C VAL A 483 17.75 35.95 0.17
N PHE A 484 16.75 35.33 -0.43
CA PHE A 484 16.87 34.17 -1.32
C PHE A 484 16.35 34.52 -2.70
N ALA A 485 16.80 33.82 -3.74
CA ALA A 485 16.34 34.05 -5.11
C ALA A 485 16.06 32.72 -5.83
N ALA A 486 14.99 32.64 -6.61
CA ALA A 486 14.58 31.43 -7.31
C ALA A 486 13.87 31.72 -8.64
N GLY A 487 13.87 30.72 -9.52
CA GLY A 487 13.23 30.78 -10.84
C GLY A 487 14.10 31.49 -11.87
N ASP A 488 13.48 32.00 -12.94
CA ASP A 488 14.22 32.52 -14.10
C ASP A 488 15.12 33.71 -13.75
N GLY A 489 14.83 34.45 -12.67
CA GLY A 489 15.68 35.53 -12.21
C GLY A 489 17.08 35.09 -11.74
N VAL A 490 17.32 33.79 -11.53
CA VAL A 490 18.61 33.21 -11.14
C VAL A 490 19.25 32.41 -12.27
N THR A 491 18.46 31.63 -13.01
CA THR A 491 18.96 30.74 -14.06
C THR A 491 18.89 31.30 -15.48
N GLY A 492 18.23 32.44 -15.67
CA GLY A 492 17.67 32.84 -16.95
C GLY A 492 16.40 32.03 -17.29
N PRO A 493 15.77 32.28 -18.45
CA PRO A 493 14.48 31.71 -18.83
C PRO A 493 14.50 30.17 -18.80
N ALA A 494 13.72 29.59 -17.90
CA ALA A 494 13.63 28.16 -17.68
C ALA A 494 12.19 27.66 -17.83
N THR A 495 11.97 26.38 -17.57
CA THR A 495 10.64 25.76 -17.65
C THR A 495 9.88 25.91 -16.33
N ILE A 496 8.55 25.85 -16.38
CA ILE A 496 7.68 26.00 -15.20
C ILE A 496 8.10 25.04 -14.07
N ILE A 497 8.36 23.78 -14.41
CA ILE A 497 8.72 22.74 -13.43
C ILE A 497 10.10 22.99 -12.79
N GLU A 498 11.03 23.66 -13.48
CA GLU A 498 12.32 24.07 -12.91
C GLU A 498 12.17 25.23 -11.94
N ALA A 499 11.29 26.19 -12.24
CA ALA A 499 10.95 27.27 -11.32
C ALA A 499 10.35 26.73 -10.01
N ILE A 500 9.45 25.74 -10.10
CA ILE A 500 8.86 25.04 -8.95
C ILE A 500 9.95 24.33 -8.14
N ALA A 501 10.86 23.62 -8.80
CA ALA A 501 11.97 22.93 -8.14
C ALA A 501 12.91 23.88 -7.38
N GLN A 502 13.21 25.05 -7.96
CA GLN A 502 14.01 26.07 -7.28
C GLN A 502 13.25 26.71 -6.12
N ALA A 503 11.96 27.02 -6.29
CA ALA A 503 11.14 27.56 -5.22
C ALA A 503 11.12 26.65 -4.00
N LYS A 504 11.02 25.33 -4.19
CA LYS A 504 11.12 24.34 -3.11
C LYS A 504 12.46 24.43 -2.36
N LYS A 505 13.57 24.57 -3.08
CA LYS A 505 14.92 24.71 -2.48
C LYS A 505 15.08 26.02 -1.71
N ALA A 506 14.60 27.13 -2.29
CA ALA A 506 14.65 28.44 -1.65
C ALA A 506 13.75 28.49 -0.40
N ALA A 507 12.55 27.91 -0.47
CA ALA A 507 11.64 27.78 0.66
C ALA A 507 12.25 26.95 1.81
N LEU A 508 12.89 25.81 1.50
CA LEU A 508 13.60 25.01 2.50
C LEU A 508 14.71 25.81 3.18
N SER A 509 15.53 26.50 2.40
CA SER A 509 16.67 27.28 2.92
C SER A 509 16.20 28.48 3.74
N CYS A 510 15.15 29.17 3.28
CA CYS A 510 14.51 30.24 4.05
C CYS A 510 13.93 29.73 5.37
N HIS A 511 13.25 28.59 5.36
CA HIS A 511 12.76 27.96 6.59
C HIS A 511 13.89 27.62 7.56
N GLN A 512 14.98 26.98 7.09
CA GLN A 512 16.15 26.67 7.92
C GLN A 512 16.75 27.93 8.56
N PHE A 513 16.94 28.98 7.76
CA PHE A 513 17.44 30.26 8.25
C PHE A 513 16.54 30.87 9.35
N LEU A 514 15.22 30.91 9.12
CA LEU A 514 14.27 31.49 10.09
C LEU A 514 14.09 30.64 11.35
N SER A 515 14.30 29.33 11.26
CA SER A 515 14.27 28.40 12.39
C SER A 515 15.59 28.37 13.18
N GLY A 516 16.64 29.08 12.73
CA GLY A 516 17.96 29.06 13.36
C GLY A 516 18.76 27.77 13.10
N GLU A 517 18.38 26.99 12.08
CA GLU A 517 19.10 25.80 11.65
C GLU A 517 20.26 26.18 10.70
N GLY A 518 21.30 25.35 10.66
CA GLY A 518 22.36 25.50 9.67
C GLY A 518 21.83 25.22 8.26
N LEU A 519 22.12 26.11 7.31
CA LEU A 519 21.73 25.94 5.91
C LEU A 519 22.41 24.71 5.32
N THR A 520 21.61 23.67 5.09
CA THR A 520 22.08 22.40 4.55
C THR A 520 21.38 22.14 3.22
N PRO A 521 22.14 21.80 2.16
CA PRO A 521 21.53 21.51 0.88
C PRO A 521 20.70 20.23 0.97
N HIS A 522 19.68 20.13 0.12
CA HIS A 522 18.87 18.92 0.03
C HIS A 522 19.77 17.71 -0.32
N LYS A 523 19.89 16.74 0.60
CA LYS A 523 20.65 15.51 0.36
C LYS A 523 19.99 14.72 -0.77
N ARG A 524 20.75 14.33 -1.78
CA ARG A 524 20.26 13.39 -2.81
C ARG A 524 20.50 11.98 -2.28
N PRO A 525 19.46 11.13 -2.21
CA PRO A 525 19.65 9.76 -1.76
C PRO A 525 20.48 8.97 -2.77
N PHE A 526 21.19 7.95 -2.30
CA PHE A 526 21.75 6.91 -3.17
C PHE A 526 20.64 6.24 -3.98
N LEU A 527 20.85 6.09 -5.30
CA LEU A 527 19.93 5.41 -6.22
C LEU A 527 20.71 4.44 -7.11
N SER A 528 20.31 3.17 -7.07
CA SER A 528 20.69 2.19 -8.10
C SER A 528 20.04 2.52 -9.43
N LYS A 529 20.78 2.36 -10.53
CA LYS A 529 20.28 2.57 -11.89
C LYS A 529 20.77 1.47 -12.83
N LYS A 530 19.88 0.95 -13.66
CA LYS A 530 20.26 0.00 -14.73
C LYS A 530 21.23 0.63 -15.74
N ASP A 531 21.12 1.94 -15.95
CA ASP A 531 22.00 2.70 -16.86
C ASP A 531 23.48 2.70 -16.44
N HIS A 532 23.80 2.41 -15.17
CA HIS A 532 25.20 2.24 -14.72
C HIS A 532 25.82 0.91 -15.16
N PHE A 533 25.01 -0.06 -15.62
CA PHE A 533 25.47 -1.38 -16.07
C PHE A 533 25.51 -1.49 -17.60
N LYS A 534 24.43 -1.08 -18.26
CA LYS A 534 24.34 -1.01 -19.72
C LYS A 534 23.33 0.03 -20.17
N LYS A 535 23.53 0.54 -21.40
CA LYS A 535 22.51 1.32 -22.09
C LYS A 535 21.27 0.46 -22.34
N GLN A 536 20.11 1.00 -22.00
CA GLN A 536 18.81 0.35 -22.21
C GLN A 536 18.40 0.42 -23.69
N ILE A 537 17.96 -0.71 -24.26
CA ILE A 537 17.61 -0.83 -25.69
C ILE A 537 16.23 -1.50 -25.88
N PRO A 538 15.58 -1.36 -27.06
CA PRO A 538 14.26 -1.95 -27.30
C PRO A 538 14.14 -3.45 -27.01
N ALA A 539 15.18 -4.23 -27.34
CA ALA A 539 15.21 -5.67 -27.10
C ALA A 539 15.08 -6.06 -25.61
N ASP A 540 15.34 -5.15 -24.68
CA ASP A 540 15.18 -5.41 -23.24
C ASP A 540 13.69 -5.40 -22.81
N TYR A 541 12.78 -4.83 -23.63
CA TYR A 541 11.39 -4.53 -23.23
C TYR A 541 10.32 -5.17 -24.12
N VAL A 542 10.52 -5.26 -25.45
CA VAL A 542 9.47 -5.64 -26.43
C VAL A 542 8.81 -7.00 -26.13
N ASP A 543 9.57 -8.00 -25.69
CA ASP A 543 9.04 -9.35 -25.39
C ASP A 543 8.64 -9.56 -23.92
N SER A 544 8.87 -8.55 -23.07
CA SER A 544 8.65 -8.63 -21.61
C SER A 544 7.34 -7.99 -21.17
N TYR A 545 6.75 -7.13 -22.00
CA TYR A 545 5.55 -6.35 -21.67
C TYR A 545 4.52 -6.40 -22.79
N VAL A 546 3.25 -6.28 -22.42
CA VAL A 546 2.14 -6.30 -23.38
C VAL A 546 2.09 -4.99 -24.16
N HIS A 547 1.92 -5.08 -25.47
CA HIS A 547 1.68 -3.93 -26.35
C HIS A 547 0.30 -3.32 -26.08
N GLN A 548 0.22 -2.01 -25.87
CA GLN A 548 -1.05 -1.30 -25.69
C GLN A 548 -0.99 0.11 -26.27
N THR A 549 -1.98 0.48 -27.08
CA THR A 549 -2.12 1.81 -27.69
C THR A 549 -2.31 2.90 -26.63
N ARG A 550 -1.72 4.07 -26.84
CA ARG A 550 -1.91 5.26 -25.98
C ARG A 550 -3.34 5.80 -26.14
N GLU A 551 -3.94 6.19 -25.02
CA GLU A 551 -5.13 7.03 -25.02
C GLU A 551 -4.71 8.47 -25.31
N GLU A 552 -5.08 8.99 -26.49
CA GLU A 552 -4.69 10.34 -26.92
C GLU A 552 -5.58 11.41 -26.28
N MET A 553 -5.00 12.59 -26.05
CA MET A 553 -5.73 13.74 -25.51
C MET A 553 -6.78 14.22 -26.52
N PRO A 554 -8.07 14.22 -26.17
CA PRO A 554 -9.10 14.79 -27.03
C PRO A 554 -8.83 16.29 -27.28
N THR A 555 -8.97 16.72 -28.53
CA THR A 555 -8.82 18.13 -28.91
C THR A 555 -10.03 18.64 -29.68
N LEU A 556 -10.25 19.96 -29.68
CA LEU A 556 -11.18 20.59 -30.61
C LEU A 556 -10.76 20.30 -32.06
N ASN A 557 -11.73 20.05 -32.92
CA ASN A 557 -11.49 19.91 -34.36
C ASN A 557 -10.78 21.18 -34.90
N PRO A 558 -9.70 21.06 -35.70
CA PRO A 558 -8.98 22.19 -36.30
C PRO A 558 -9.85 23.31 -36.87
N ASP A 559 -10.94 22.97 -37.56
CA ASP A 559 -11.86 23.94 -38.18
C ASP A 559 -12.55 24.85 -37.16
N ASN A 560 -12.63 24.40 -35.90
CA ASN A 560 -13.27 25.10 -34.79
C ASN A 560 -12.27 25.74 -33.82
N ARG A 561 -10.99 25.89 -34.19
CA ARG A 561 -9.93 26.42 -33.30
C ARG A 561 -9.69 27.93 -33.42
N ILE A 562 -10.35 28.62 -34.36
CA ILE A 562 -10.28 30.08 -34.52
C ILE A 562 -11.10 30.77 -33.42
N ASN A 563 -10.68 30.61 -32.17
CA ASN A 563 -11.18 31.25 -30.97
C ASN A 563 -10.18 31.00 -29.81
N PHE A 564 -10.44 31.62 -28.66
CA PHE A 564 -9.62 31.47 -27.47
C PHE A 564 -10.14 30.40 -26.48
N LYS A 565 -11.08 29.54 -26.90
CA LYS A 565 -11.49 28.40 -26.05
C LYS A 565 -10.35 27.38 -25.96
N GLU A 566 -10.30 26.67 -24.84
CA GLU A 566 -9.30 25.63 -24.61
C GLU A 566 -9.33 24.56 -25.72
N VAL A 567 -8.17 24.25 -26.29
CA VAL A 567 -8.07 23.30 -27.42
C VAL A 567 -8.01 21.85 -26.96
N GLU A 568 -7.19 21.54 -25.95
CA GLU A 568 -7.13 20.22 -25.33
C GLU A 568 -8.26 20.09 -24.29
N LEU A 569 -9.07 19.02 -24.36
CA LEU A 569 -10.32 18.91 -23.59
C LEU A 569 -10.22 18.06 -22.31
N GLY A 570 -9.10 17.38 -22.08
CA GLY A 570 -8.97 16.40 -20.99
C GLY A 570 -9.54 15.03 -21.38
N TYR A 571 -9.23 14.00 -20.58
CA TYR A 571 -9.85 12.68 -20.77
C TYR A 571 -11.35 12.73 -20.47
N ALA A 572 -12.12 11.98 -21.26
CA ALA A 572 -13.57 11.99 -21.20
C ALA A 572 -14.12 11.42 -19.89
N ASP A 573 -13.47 10.39 -19.35
CA ASP A 573 -13.90 9.72 -18.13
C ASP A 573 -12.74 8.98 -17.42
N GLU A 574 -13.06 8.48 -16.23
CA GLU A 574 -12.18 7.69 -15.38
C GLU A 574 -11.67 6.40 -16.03
N THR A 575 -12.44 5.79 -16.93
CA THR A 575 -12.05 4.54 -17.61
C THR A 575 -10.86 4.78 -18.53
N VAL A 576 -10.90 5.87 -19.31
CA VAL A 576 -9.79 6.28 -20.18
C VAL A 576 -8.53 6.56 -19.35
N ALA A 577 -8.67 7.31 -18.24
CA ALA A 577 -7.56 7.60 -17.36
C ALA A 577 -6.94 6.33 -16.76
N ARG A 578 -7.76 5.35 -16.35
CA ARG A 578 -7.30 4.08 -15.80
C ARG A 578 -6.68 3.16 -16.85
N ASN A 579 -7.20 3.13 -18.07
CA ASN A 579 -6.58 2.42 -19.19
C ASN A 579 -5.17 2.97 -19.47
N GLU A 580 -5.02 4.30 -19.49
CA GLU A 580 -3.70 4.92 -19.64
C GLU A 580 -2.80 4.74 -18.42
N ALA A 581 -3.36 4.57 -17.21
CA ALA A 581 -2.56 4.24 -16.03
C ALA A 581 -1.95 2.83 -16.12
N GLN A 582 -2.72 1.86 -16.65
CA GLN A 582 -2.29 0.46 -16.83
C GLN A 582 -1.12 0.31 -17.82
N ARG A 583 -0.96 1.28 -18.71
CA ARG A 583 0.16 1.43 -19.64
C ARG A 583 1.52 1.65 -18.93
N CYS A 584 1.55 2.00 -17.65
CA CYS A 584 2.80 2.18 -16.90
C CYS A 584 3.53 0.84 -16.65
N LEU A 585 4.82 0.78 -17.04
CA LEU A 585 5.67 -0.41 -16.86
C LEU A 585 6.22 -0.59 -15.43
N GLU A 586 5.97 0.36 -14.52
CA GLU A 586 6.48 0.33 -13.13
C GLU A 586 8.00 0.15 -13.04
N CYS A 587 8.73 1.00 -13.78
CA CYS A 587 10.17 0.85 -13.95
C CYS A 587 10.98 1.01 -12.65
N GLY A 588 10.45 1.69 -11.63
CA GLY A 588 11.07 1.86 -10.33
C GLY A 588 10.66 0.78 -9.33
N CYS A 589 11.55 0.46 -8.40
CA CYS A 589 11.31 -0.55 -7.37
C CYS A 589 10.17 -0.16 -6.42
N GLN A 590 9.21 -1.06 -6.25
CA GLN A 590 8.05 -0.88 -5.37
C GLN A 590 8.46 -0.82 -3.89
N GLU A 591 9.53 -1.54 -3.51
CA GLU A 591 10.06 -1.58 -2.14
C GLU A 591 11.02 -0.41 -1.82
N PHE A 592 11.11 0.63 -2.67
CA PHE A 592 12.07 1.74 -2.49
C PHE A 592 12.03 2.37 -1.10
N LEU A 593 10.83 2.56 -0.53
CA LEU A 593 10.63 3.17 0.79
C LEU A 593 10.96 2.23 1.97
N HIS A 594 11.12 0.93 1.72
CA HIS A 594 11.34 -0.11 2.74
C HIS A 594 12.61 -0.95 2.49
N CYS A 595 13.43 -0.60 1.49
CA CYS A 595 14.60 -1.39 1.09
C CYS A 595 15.82 -1.11 2.00
N ASP A 596 16.21 -2.11 2.78
CA ASP A 596 17.38 -2.04 3.66
C ASP A 596 18.69 -1.84 2.87
N LEU A 597 18.80 -2.42 1.67
CA LEU A 597 19.99 -2.25 0.82
C LEU A 597 20.16 -0.79 0.39
N GLN A 598 19.08 -0.14 -0.04
CA GLN A 598 19.12 1.27 -0.45
C GLN A 598 19.49 2.16 0.74
N LYS A 599 18.83 1.94 1.88
CA LYS A 599 19.07 2.67 3.13
C LYS A 599 20.53 2.60 3.57
N TYR A 600 21.10 1.39 3.65
CA TYR A 600 22.50 1.25 4.04
C TYR A 600 23.46 1.78 2.97
N SER A 601 23.11 1.66 1.68
CA SER A 601 23.94 2.24 0.62
C SER A 601 24.03 3.76 0.71
N ASP A 602 22.92 4.43 1.08
CA ASP A 602 22.90 5.86 1.38
C ASP A 602 23.66 6.24 2.66
N GLU A 603 23.52 5.43 3.72
CA GLU A 603 24.17 5.63 5.03
C GLU A 603 25.70 5.57 4.92
N TYR A 604 26.22 4.59 4.16
CA TYR A 604 27.67 4.33 4.04
C TYR A 604 28.31 4.97 2.79
N GLY A 605 27.58 5.76 2.00
CA GLY A 605 28.13 6.48 0.84
C GLY A 605 28.66 5.56 -0.26
N VAL A 606 27.87 4.54 -0.61
CA VAL A 606 28.22 3.52 -1.61
C VAL A 606 28.26 4.11 -3.02
N ASN A 607 29.16 3.58 -3.86
CA ASN A 607 29.23 3.92 -5.27
C ASN A 607 29.04 2.65 -6.11
N GLN A 608 27.91 2.55 -6.80
CA GLN A 608 27.54 1.41 -7.64
C GLN A 608 28.58 1.12 -8.75
N GLU A 609 29.26 2.14 -9.27
CA GLU A 609 30.22 2.00 -10.37
C GLU A 609 31.64 1.65 -9.89
N LYS A 610 31.89 1.64 -8.57
CA LYS A 610 33.24 1.45 -8.01
C LYS A 610 33.91 0.14 -8.43
N PHE A 611 33.13 -0.93 -8.50
CA PHE A 611 33.57 -2.25 -8.95
C PHE A 611 32.86 -2.64 -10.26
N ALA A 612 32.76 -1.72 -11.22
CA ALA A 612 32.19 -2.01 -12.53
C ALA A 612 32.90 -3.19 -13.21
N GLY A 613 32.11 -4.11 -13.76
CA GLY A 613 32.58 -5.35 -14.38
C GLY A 613 31.42 -6.16 -14.96
N ASP A 614 31.61 -7.47 -15.10
CA ASP A 614 30.53 -8.38 -15.48
C ASP A 614 29.41 -8.32 -14.43
N PHE A 615 28.16 -8.40 -14.90
CA PHE A 615 26.96 -8.48 -14.07
C PHE A 615 26.03 -9.57 -14.63
N ASN A 616 25.01 -9.94 -13.86
CA ASN A 616 23.98 -10.86 -14.30
C ASN A 616 22.65 -10.15 -14.50
N GLU A 617 21.98 -10.51 -15.60
CA GLU A 617 20.65 -10.05 -15.96
C GLU A 617 19.72 -11.25 -16.05
N TYR A 618 18.53 -11.12 -15.46
CA TYR A 618 17.54 -12.18 -15.37
C TYR A 618 16.19 -11.66 -15.87
N ARG A 619 15.39 -12.56 -16.46
CA ARG A 619 13.97 -12.27 -16.72
C ARG A 619 13.21 -12.29 -15.39
N ILE A 620 12.27 -11.36 -15.23
CA ILE A 620 11.38 -11.34 -14.07
C ILE A 620 10.37 -12.49 -14.21
N ASP A 621 10.16 -13.25 -13.14
CA ASP A 621 9.26 -14.38 -13.09
C ASP A 621 7.92 -13.99 -12.45
N PHE A 622 6.87 -13.98 -13.28
CA PHE A 622 5.47 -13.74 -12.89
C PHE A 622 4.64 -15.02 -12.94
N SER A 623 5.24 -16.21 -13.01
CA SER A 623 4.52 -17.48 -13.21
C SER A 623 3.62 -17.86 -12.03
N HIS A 624 3.77 -17.23 -10.87
CA HIS A 624 2.96 -17.48 -9.69
C HIS A 624 1.92 -16.35 -9.46
N PRO A 625 0.64 -16.67 -9.19
CA PRO A 625 -0.43 -15.66 -9.11
C PRO A 625 -0.29 -14.64 -7.97
N TYR A 626 0.50 -14.97 -6.93
CA TYR A 626 0.68 -14.13 -5.74
C TYR A 626 2.12 -13.72 -5.46
N ILE A 627 3.10 -14.27 -6.18
CA ILE A 627 4.52 -14.08 -5.87
C ILE A 627 5.25 -13.71 -7.16
N GLU A 628 5.93 -12.57 -7.15
CA GLU A 628 6.85 -12.13 -8.20
C GLU A 628 8.29 -12.44 -7.75
N ILE A 629 9.12 -12.95 -8.66
CA ILE A 629 10.56 -13.15 -8.41
C ILE A 629 11.37 -12.33 -9.42
N ASP A 630 12.03 -11.28 -8.93
CA ASP A 630 12.97 -10.45 -9.68
C ASP A 630 14.40 -10.69 -9.17
N SER A 631 15.08 -11.64 -9.79
CA SER A 631 16.45 -12.01 -9.44
C SER A 631 17.46 -10.89 -9.67
N ASN A 632 17.13 -9.85 -10.46
CA ASN A 632 18.01 -8.70 -10.66
C ASN A 632 18.18 -7.86 -9.39
N LYS A 633 17.19 -7.91 -8.48
CA LYS A 633 17.22 -7.23 -7.17
C LYS A 633 17.87 -8.09 -6.08
N CYS A 634 18.16 -9.36 -6.35
CA CYS A 634 18.58 -10.33 -5.33
C CYS A 634 20.04 -10.11 -4.90
N ILE A 635 20.28 -10.20 -3.60
CA ILE A 635 21.63 -10.08 -3.00
C ILE A 635 22.18 -11.41 -2.49
N LEU A 636 21.57 -12.53 -2.88
CA LEU A 636 21.95 -13.90 -2.48
C LEU A 636 22.08 -14.09 -0.96
N CYS A 637 21.24 -13.40 -0.19
CA CYS A 637 21.23 -13.49 1.27
C CYS A 637 20.68 -14.82 1.80
N SER A 638 20.07 -15.64 0.92
CA SER A 638 19.46 -16.94 1.21
C SER A 638 18.30 -16.92 2.21
N ARG A 639 17.80 -15.75 2.64
CA ARG A 639 16.68 -15.64 3.60
C ARG A 639 15.42 -16.36 3.11
N CYS A 640 15.03 -16.13 1.85
CA CYS A 640 13.85 -16.75 1.25
C CYS A 640 13.95 -18.29 1.13
N VAL A 641 15.12 -18.80 0.72
CA VAL A 641 15.40 -20.24 0.64
C VAL A 641 15.33 -20.89 2.03
N ARG A 642 15.92 -20.24 3.02
CA ARG A 642 16.00 -20.75 4.39
C ARG A 642 14.67 -20.67 5.13
N ILE A 643 13.91 -19.58 5.00
CA ILE A 643 12.58 -19.51 5.62
C ILE A 643 11.60 -20.51 5.00
N CYS A 644 11.73 -20.78 3.70
CA CYS A 644 10.92 -21.77 3.01
C CYS A 644 11.23 -23.21 3.47
N SER A 645 12.49 -23.51 3.81
CA SER A 645 12.91 -24.85 4.25
C SER A 645 12.82 -25.03 5.77
N GLU A 646 13.36 -24.09 6.56
CA GLU A 646 13.49 -24.19 8.02
C GLU A 646 12.18 -23.89 8.76
N LEU A 647 11.39 -22.92 8.29
CA LEU A 647 10.14 -22.49 8.97
C LEU A 647 8.90 -23.05 8.27
N ALA A 648 8.72 -22.79 6.97
CA ALA A 648 7.54 -23.25 6.24
C ALA A 648 7.56 -24.77 5.99
N GLY A 649 8.73 -25.34 5.73
CA GLY A 649 8.91 -26.78 5.46
C GLY A 649 8.61 -27.20 4.03
N ASP A 650 8.45 -26.26 3.09
CA ASP A 650 8.09 -26.55 1.68
C ASP A 650 9.34 -26.85 0.82
N ASN A 651 10.48 -26.22 1.14
CA ASN A 651 11.72 -26.33 0.35
C ASN A 651 11.51 -26.05 -1.17
N ALA A 652 10.63 -25.10 -1.49
CA ALA A 652 10.22 -24.74 -2.85
C ALA A 652 11.26 -23.86 -3.58
N LEU A 653 12.12 -23.17 -2.85
CA LEU A 653 13.14 -22.26 -3.38
C LEU A 653 14.54 -22.79 -3.11
N GLY A 654 15.48 -22.55 -4.02
CA GLY A 654 16.89 -22.94 -3.87
C GLY A 654 17.86 -21.96 -4.53
N LEU A 655 19.16 -22.20 -4.30
CA LEU A 655 20.25 -21.54 -5.01
C LEU A 655 20.64 -22.40 -6.22
N VAL A 656 20.45 -21.86 -7.42
CA VAL A 656 20.82 -22.52 -8.68
C VAL A 656 22.23 -22.06 -9.08
N ASN A 657 23.00 -22.93 -9.75
CA ASN A 657 24.40 -22.72 -10.15
C ASN A 657 25.39 -22.53 -8.97
N ARG A 658 26.62 -22.12 -9.27
CA ARG A 658 27.70 -21.86 -8.28
C ARG A 658 28.48 -20.59 -8.64
N GLY A 659 29.02 -19.92 -7.63
CA GLY A 659 29.88 -18.74 -7.79
C GLY A 659 29.11 -17.54 -8.32
N PHE A 660 29.72 -16.80 -9.24
CA PHE A 660 29.15 -15.56 -9.78
C PHE A 660 27.83 -15.75 -10.55
N LYS A 661 27.55 -16.95 -11.07
CA LYS A 661 26.31 -17.28 -11.80
C LYS A 661 25.18 -17.79 -10.90
N THR A 662 25.35 -17.73 -9.58
CA THR A 662 24.33 -18.17 -8.63
C THR A 662 23.15 -17.21 -8.59
N TYR A 663 21.94 -17.76 -8.57
CA TYR A 663 20.69 -17.00 -8.39
C TYR A 663 19.68 -17.82 -7.60
N VAL A 664 18.66 -17.13 -7.06
CA VAL A 664 17.54 -17.77 -6.37
C VAL A 664 16.48 -18.13 -7.41
N ALA A 665 16.02 -19.37 -7.39
CA ALA A 665 14.94 -19.82 -8.26
C ALA A 665 14.11 -20.90 -7.56
N PRO A 666 12.91 -21.23 -8.09
CA PRO A 666 12.23 -22.45 -7.68
C PRO A 666 13.09 -23.69 -7.92
N SER A 667 12.90 -24.71 -7.09
CA SER A 667 13.66 -25.95 -7.14
C SER A 667 13.69 -26.56 -8.55
N LEU A 668 14.88 -26.99 -9.01
CA LEU A 668 15.13 -27.50 -10.36
C LEU A 668 14.89 -26.49 -11.52
N GLY A 669 14.68 -25.21 -11.22
CA GLY A 669 14.40 -24.18 -12.23
C GLY A 669 13.01 -24.29 -12.86
N SER A 670 12.07 -24.99 -12.22
CA SER A 670 10.67 -25.06 -12.65
C SER A 670 9.91 -23.76 -12.34
N LYS A 671 8.63 -23.67 -12.73
CA LYS A 671 7.76 -22.62 -12.18
C LYS A 671 7.53 -22.87 -10.69
N LEU A 672 7.30 -21.81 -9.92
CA LEU A 672 7.02 -21.95 -8.49
C LEU A 672 5.72 -22.74 -8.24
N THR A 673 4.74 -22.62 -9.14
CA THR A 673 3.48 -23.39 -9.14
C THR A 673 3.67 -24.90 -9.28
N ASP A 674 4.81 -25.33 -9.85
CA ASP A 674 5.12 -26.75 -10.09
C ASP A 674 5.92 -27.35 -8.91
N THR A 675 6.17 -26.56 -7.86
CA THR A 675 6.89 -26.98 -6.66
C THR A 675 5.94 -27.27 -5.49
N LEU A 676 6.50 -27.56 -4.31
CA LEU A 676 5.73 -27.75 -3.07
C LEU A 676 5.25 -26.43 -2.43
N CYS A 677 5.45 -25.28 -3.09
CA CYS A 677 5.06 -23.95 -2.59
C CYS A 677 3.57 -23.90 -2.20
N GLN A 678 3.28 -23.51 -0.96
CA GLN A 678 1.90 -23.35 -0.46
C GLN A 678 1.38 -21.91 -0.50
N SER A 679 2.12 -20.99 -1.12
CA SER A 679 1.81 -19.54 -1.12
C SER A 679 1.71 -18.96 0.30
N CYS A 680 2.61 -19.33 1.21
CA CYS A 680 2.58 -18.82 2.59
C CYS A 680 3.04 -17.35 2.73
N GLY A 681 3.72 -16.79 1.72
CA GLY A 681 4.18 -15.40 1.73
C GLY A 681 5.42 -15.09 2.59
N LEU A 682 5.92 -16.03 3.39
CA LEU A 682 7.10 -15.82 4.26
C LEU A 682 8.36 -15.41 3.48
N CYS A 683 8.49 -15.84 2.22
CA CYS A 683 9.61 -15.45 1.36
C CYS A 683 9.56 -13.96 0.95
N ILE A 684 8.36 -13.37 0.85
CA ILE A 684 8.14 -11.94 0.64
C ILE A 684 8.54 -11.19 1.90
N ASP A 685 8.00 -11.59 3.06
CA ASP A 685 8.23 -10.93 4.36
C ASP A 685 9.71 -10.89 4.77
N THR A 686 10.49 -11.87 4.34
CA THR A 686 11.92 -11.94 4.66
C THR A 686 12.82 -11.29 3.60
N CYS A 687 12.29 -10.84 2.47
CA CYS A 687 13.15 -10.32 1.41
C CYS A 687 13.61 -8.87 1.73
N PRO A 688 14.92 -8.60 1.88
CA PRO A 688 15.40 -7.25 2.26
C PRO A 688 15.44 -6.26 1.09
N THR A 689 15.23 -6.72 -0.15
CA THR A 689 15.46 -5.92 -1.37
C THR A 689 14.29 -5.92 -2.36
N GLY A 690 13.17 -6.54 -2.02
CA GLY A 690 12.04 -6.69 -2.95
C GLY A 690 12.33 -7.58 -4.17
N ALA A 691 13.33 -8.46 -4.08
CA ALA A 691 13.60 -9.47 -5.10
C ALA A 691 12.53 -10.57 -5.13
N ILE A 692 11.82 -10.75 -4.02
CA ILE A 692 10.59 -11.53 -3.95
C ILE A 692 9.53 -10.61 -3.36
N SER A 693 8.51 -10.30 -4.13
CA SER A 693 7.43 -9.37 -3.79
C SER A 693 6.06 -10.02 -4.05
N GLU A 694 4.99 -9.37 -3.59
CA GLU A 694 3.64 -9.80 -3.97
C GLU A 694 3.40 -9.51 -5.45
N ASN A 695 2.79 -10.47 -6.15
CA ASN A 695 2.26 -10.25 -7.49
C ASN A 695 0.88 -9.59 -7.38
N PHE A 696 0.85 -8.26 -7.49
CA PHE A 696 -0.35 -7.45 -7.27
C PHE A 696 -1.32 -7.50 -8.46
N LEU A 697 -2.62 -7.41 -8.18
CA LEU A 697 -3.68 -7.27 -9.21
C LEU A 697 -3.92 -5.81 -9.65
N PHE A 698 -3.17 -4.88 -9.07
CA PHE A 698 -3.21 -3.45 -9.34
C PHE A 698 -1.77 -2.95 -9.37
N LYS A 699 -1.54 -1.72 -9.84
CA LYS A 699 -0.20 -1.11 -9.88
C LYS A 699 0.23 -0.65 -8.49
N PRO A 700 1.03 -1.33 -7.65
CA PRO A 700 1.27 -0.87 -6.28
C PRO A 700 1.91 0.53 -6.22
N GLY A 701 2.93 0.81 -7.04
CA GLY A 701 3.70 2.07 -6.97
C GLY A 701 4.43 2.26 -5.62
N PRO A 702 5.58 2.94 -5.57
CA PRO A 702 6.24 3.24 -4.31
C PRO A 702 5.50 4.37 -3.61
N VAL A 703 4.50 4.05 -2.78
CA VAL A 703 3.75 5.04 -2.00
C VAL A 703 4.00 4.85 -0.52
N LYS A 704 3.95 5.93 0.26
CA LYS A 704 4.14 5.84 1.71
C LYS A 704 2.92 5.20 2.38
N GLU A 705 3.15 4.07 3.04
CA GLU A 705 2.12 3.29 3.72
C GLU A 705 2.07 3.61 5.23
N ASN A 706 0.87 3.52 5.80
CA ASN A 706 0.59 3.53 7.22
C ASN A 706 0.20 2.12 7.67
N ALA A 707 0.77 1.66 8.80
CA ALA A 707 0.37 0.40 9.41
C ALA A 707 -0.91 0.59 10.23
N LEU A 708 -1.95 -0.19 9.92
CA LEU A 708 -3.16 -0.30 10.71
C LEU A 708 -3.14 -1.64 11.47
N GLU A 709 -3.26 -1.61 12.79
CA GLU A 709 -3.17 -2.83 13.59
C GLU A 709 -4.45 -3.67 13.47
N ALA A 710 -4.31 -4.97 13.20
CA ALA A 710 -5.44 -5.86 13.06
C ALA A 710 -5.14 -7.28 13.59
N ILE A 711 -6.21 -8.04 13.78
CA ILE A 711 -6.18 -9.48 14.04
C ILE A 711 -6.80 -10.16 12.81
N ASP A 712 -6.27 -11.30 12.41
CA ASP A 712 -6.78 -12.02 11.25
C ASP A 712 -8.26 -12.40 11.41
N ASN A 713 -9.03 -12.24 10.33
CA ASN A 713 -10.47 -12.53 10.31
C ASN A 713 -10.80 -13.94 9.77
N TYR A 714 -9.78 -14.82 9.72
CA TYR A 714 -9.83 -16.10 9.03
C TYR A 714 -9.59 -17.27 9.98
N GLY A 715 -8.34 -17.48 10.41
CA GLY A 715 -7.91 -18.62 11.20
C GLY A 715 -8.30 -18.49 12.67
N SER A 716 -8.44 -19.62 13.37
CA SER A 716 -8.79 -19.63 14.81
C SER A 716 -7.64 -19.28 15.75
N GLU A 717 -6.45 -19.05 15.19
CA GLU A 717 -5.24 -18.75 15.93
C GLU A 717 -5.25 -17.33 16.52
N GLY A 718 -5.83 -16.35 15.81
CA GLY A 718 -5.81 -14.96 16.23
C GLY A 718 -4.44 -14.30 16.01
N VAL A 719 -3.87 -14.47 14.81
CA VAL A 719 -2.56 -13.87 14.50
C VAL A 719 -2.66 -12.35 14.37
N SER A 720 -1.70 -11.64 14.96
CA SER A 720 -1.59 -10.19 14.85
C SER A 720 -0.89 -9.78 13.55
N MET A 721 -1.44 -8.77 12.88
CA MET A 721 -0.96 -8.29 11.58
C MET A 721 -1.11 -6.77 11.45
N ASN A 722 -0.37 -6.20 10.52
CA ASN A 722 -0.51 -4.81 10.07
C ASN A 722 -1.09 -4.80 8.65
N LEU A 723 -2.21 -4.12 8.47
CA LEU A 723 -2.72 -3.78 7.16
C LEU A 723 -1.98 -2.51 6.69
N MET A 724 -1.09 -2.66 5.72
CA MET A 724 -0.33 -1.55 5.17
C MET A 724 -1.22 -0.78 4.22
N SER A 725 -1.55 0.46 4.56
CA SER A 725 -2.57 1.25 3.85
C SER A 725 -2.03 2.58 3.37
N TYR A 726 -2.46 3.03 2.20
CA TYR A 726 -2.21 4.41 1.78
C TYR A 726 -3.24 5.33 2.41
N LYS A 727 -2.78 6.26 3.26
CA LYS A 727 -3.60 7.24 4.00
C LYS A 727 -4.88 6.63 4.62
N ASN A 728 -4.80 5.39 5.11
CA ASN A 728 -5.89 4.67 5.77
C ASN A 728 -7.13 4.40 4.88
N ASN A 729 -7.06 4.63 3.56
CA ASN A 729 -8.22 4.49 2.66
C ASN A 729 -8.17 3.20 1.81
N PHE A 730 -6.97 2.83 1.35
CA PHE A 730 -6.74 1.65 0.49
C PHE A 730 -5.63 0.78 1.07
N VAL A 731 -5.90 -0.51 1.28
CA VAL A 731 -4.92 -1.47 1.80
C VAL A 731 -4.04 -1.98 0.66
N MET A 732 -2.75 -1.70 0.72
CA MET A 732 -1.76 -2.07 -0.29
C MET A 732 -1.32 -3.51 -0.13
N ARG A 733 -0.94 -3.91 1.10
CA ARG A 733 -0.41 -5.24 1.45
C ARG A 733 -0.58 -5.53 2.94
N VAL A 734 -0.20 -6.71 3.39
CA VAL A 734 -0.21 -7.11 4.81
C VAL A 734 1.18 -7.52 5.25
N GLU A 735 1.57 -7.10 6.45
CA GLU A 735 2.77 -7.55 7.15
C GLU A 735 2.39 -8.20 8.48
N GLY A 736 3.14 -9.22 8.90
CA GLY A 736 2.91 -9.83 10.20
C GLY A 736 3.50 -8.98 11.33
N ARG A 737 2.78 -8.90 12.46
CA ARG A 737 3.18 -8.11 13.64
C ARG A 737 3.38 -9.06 14.83
N PRO A 738 4.50 -8.94 15.59
CA PRO A 738 4.63 -9.61 16.88
C PRO A 738 3.42 -9.35 17.77
N GLY A 739 2.75 -10.41 18.22
CA GLY A 739 1.57 -10.33 19.07
C GLY A 739 1.49 -11.46 20.10
N PRO A 740 0.41 -11.53 20.90
CA PRO A 740 0.27 -12.53 21.96
C PRO A 740 0.30 -13.99 21.50
N VAL A 741 -0.01 -14.23 20.22
CA VAL A 741 -0.07 -15.58 19.61
C VAL A 741 1.14 -15.82 18.71
N ASN A 742 1.37 -14.91 17.75
CA ASN A 742 2.48 -14.92 16.81
C ASN A 742 3.61 -14.00 17.25
N GLU A 743 4.31 -14.38 18.32
CA GLU A 743 5.42 -13.59 18.91
C GLU A 743 6.52 -13.24 17.89
N ASN A 744 6.75 -14.12 16.92
CA ASN A 744 7.75 -13.92 15.87
C ASN A 744 7.23 -13.14 14.64
N GLY A 745 5.98 -12.68 14.67
CA GLY A 745 5.34 -11.94 13.59
C GLY A 745 5.04 -12.75 12.33
N SER A 746 5.06 -14.08 12.36
CA SER A 746 4.72 -14.89 11.18
C SER A 746 3.21 -14.94 10.96
N ILE A 747 2.79 -14.89 9.70
CA ILE A 747 1.39 -14.96 9.29
C ILE A 747 1.22 -15.96 8.13
N GLY A 748 0.01 -16.49 7.99
CA GLY A 748 -0.37 -17.46 6.96
C GLY A 748 -0.87 -16.85 5.66
N ARG A 749 -1.19 -17.69 4.68
CA ARG A 749 -1.61 -17.27 3.33
C ARG A 749 -2.92 -16.46 3.34
N LYS A 750 -3.88 -16.86 4.19
CA LYS A 750 -5.18 -16.17 4.32
C LYS A 750 -5.00 -14.77 4.89
N ALA A 751 -4.17 -14.63 5.92
CA ALA A 751 -3.82 -13.32 6.47
C ALA A 751 -3.03 -12.47 5.47
N LYS A 752 -2.05 -13.07 4.78
CA LYS A 752 -1.16 -12.37 3.84
C LYS A 752 -1.90 -11.83 2.61
N PHE A 753 -2.78 -12.62 1.99
CA PHE A 753 -3.40 -12.29 0.69
C PHE A 753 -4.91 -12.04 0.76
N GLY A 754 -5.56 -12.30 1.91
CA GLY A 754 -7.01 -12.17 2.06
C GLY A 754 -7.52 -10.73 2.16
N TYR A 755 -6.66 -9.74 2.39
CA TYR A 755 -7.05 -8.35 2.62
C TYR A 755 -7.82 -7.68 1.46
N ARG A 756 -7.81 -8.26 0.24
CA ARG A 756 -8.38 -7.69 -0.98
C ARG A 756 -9.86 -7.31 -0.85
N TYR A 757 -10.63 -7.99 0.01
CA TYR A 757 -12.05 -7.63 0.24
C TYR A 757 -12.23 -6.23 0.84
N LEU A 758 -11.23 -5.70 1.57
CA LEU A 758 -11.26 -4.38 2.19
C LEU A 758 -11.29 -3.25 1.15
N ASN A 759 -10.71 -3.50 -0.03
CA ASN A 759 -10.67 -2.55 -1.15
C ASN A 759 -11.87 -2.68 -2.09
N SER A 760 -12.77 -3.64 -1.84
CA SER A 760 -13.89 -3.96 -2.74
C SER A 760 -14.93 -2.84 -2.77
N SER A 761 -15.22 -2.29 -3.95
CA SER A 761 -16.26 -1.28 -4.15
C SER A 761 -17.69 -1.85 -4.03
N SER A 762 -17.85 -3.17 -4.11
CA SER A 762 -19.13 -3.89 -4.05
C SER A 762 -19.76 -3.99 -2.65
N ARG A 763 -19.16 -3.38 -1.64
CA ARG A 763 -19.63 -3.43 -0.25
C ARG A 763 -20.97 -2.69 -0.10
N ILE A 764 -21.89 -3.27 0.65
CA ILE A 764 -23.17 -2.64 1.01
C ILE A 764 -22.89 -1.55 2.05
N LYS A 765 -23.33 -0.31 1.78
CA LYS A 765 -23.05 0.86 2.64
C LYS A 765 -24.29 1.44 3.33
N THR A 766 -25.47 1.14 2.82
CA THR A 766 -26.77 1.62 3.32
C THR A 766 -27.72 0.45 3.54
N PRO A 767 -28.67 0.54 4.46
CA PRO A 767 -29.76 -0.43 4.57
C PRO A 767 -30.53 -0.55 3.26
N MET A 768 -30.93 -1.77 2.90
CA MET A 768 -31.60 -2.06 1.62
C MET A 768 -32.88 -2.87 1.87
N LEU A 769 -34.03 -2.36 1.45
CA LEU A 769 -35.33 -3.02 1.55
C LEU A 769 -35.70 -3.65 0.21
N LYS A 770 -36.15 -4.91 0.23
CA LYS A 770 -36.61 -5.61 -0.97
C LYS A 770 -38.03 -5.14 -1.35
N LYS A 771 -38.19 -4.58 -2.55
CA LYS A 771 -39.48 -4.25 -3.16
C LYS A 771 -39.61 -5.00 -4.48
N GLY A 772 -40.49 -6.01 -4.52
CA GLY A 772 -40.57 -6.94 -5.64
C GLY A 772 -39.27 -7.72 -5.81
N ASN A 773 -38.64 -7.61 -6.99
CA ASN A 773 -37.37 -8.29 -7.30
C ASN A 773 -36.13 -7.38 -7.15
N ALA A 774 -36.30 -6.13 -6.72
CA ALA A 774 -35.22 -5.17 -6.57
C ALA A 774 -35.03 -4.77 -5.10
N PHE A 775 -33.84 -4.26 -4.78
CA PHE A 775 -33.53 -3.68 -3.48
C PHE A 775 -33.41 -2.16 -3.60
N GLU A 776 -34.06 -1.44 -2.70
CA GLU A 776 -34.02 0.01 -2.64
C GLU A 776 -33.36 0.47 -1.32
N PRO A 777 -32.50 1.50 -1.34
CA PRO A 777 -31.89 2.02 -0.12
C PRO A 777 -32.94 2.70 0.78
N ILE A 778 -32.83 2.48 2.08
CA ILE A 778 -33.64 3.15 3.13
C ILE A 778 -32.73 3.69 4.23
N THR A 779 -33.27 4.55 5.11
CA THR A 779 -32.55 5.04 6.29
C THR A 779 -32.41 3.96 7.37
N PHE A 780 -31.45 4.14 8.28
CA PHE A 780 -31.29 3.23 9.42
C PHE A 780 -32.52 3.27 10.35
N GLU A 781 -33.08 4.45 10.57
CA GLU A 781 -34.28 4.65 11.39
C GLU A 781 -35.48 3.88 10.81
N GLU A 782 -35.75 4.00 9.50
CA GLU A 782 -36.81 3.23 8.83
C GLU A 782 -36.58 1.72 8.93
N ALA A 783 -35.33 1.28 8.77
CA ALA A 783 -34.96 -0.12 8.91
C ALA A 783 -35.24 -0.63 10.33
N TYR A 784 -34.91 0.15 11.36
CA TYR A 784 -35.13 -0.21 12.75
C TYR A 784 -36.60 -0.23 13.14
N GLU A 785 -37.38 0.74 12.68
CA GLU A 785 -38.83 0.77 12.86
C GLU A 785 -39.49 -0.47 12.23
N LEU A 786 -39.05 -0.86 11.03
CA LEU A 786 -39.55 -2.05 10.35
C LEU A 786 -39.23 -3.33 11.13
N ILE A 787 -38.00 -3.47 11.63
CA ILE A 787 -37.58 -4.61 12.47
C ILE A 787 -38.41 -4.65 13.75
N GLY A 788 -38.50 -3.52 14.46
CA GLY A 788 -39.27 -3.38 15.69
C GLY A 788 -40.75 -3.72 15.49
N LYS A 789 -41.36 -3.24 14.41
CA LYS A 789 -42.76 -3.51 14.05
C LYS A 789 -43.02 -5.00 13.82
N ASN A 790 -42.20 -5.66 13.00
CA ASN A 790 -42.40 -7.09 12.67
C ASN A 790 -42.17 -8.01 13.89
N ILE A 791 -41.18 -7.68 14.73
CA ILE A 791 -40.94 -8.42 15.97
C ILE A 791 -42.09 -8.22 16.95
N LYS A 792 -42.55 -6.98 17.19
CA LYS A 792 -43.68 -6.68 18.09
C LYS A 792 -45.01 -7.28 17.60
N ALA A 793 -45.15 -7.52 16.29
CA ALA A 793 -46.31 -8.17 15.70
C ALA A 793 -46.28 -9.72 15.81
N SER A 794 -45.19 -10.31 16.30
CA SER A 794 -45.02 -11.76 16.44
C SER A 794 -44.83 -12.17 17.90
N THR A 795 -45.09 -13.45 18.21
CA THR A 795 -44.74 -13.99 19.52
C THR A 795 -43.22 -14.18 19.65
N PRO A 796 -42.65 -14.15 20.87
CA PRO A 796 -41.22 -14.40 21.07
C PRO A 796 -40.73 -15.69 20.40
N GLU A 797 -41.52 -16.77 20.49
CA GLU A 797 -41.19 -18.08 19.90
C GLU A 797 -41.17 -18.08 18.37
N GLN A 798 -41.78 -17.09 17.72
CA GLN A 798 -41.80 -16.91 16.27
C GLN A 798 -40.63 -16.05 15.76
N THR A 799 -39.69 -15.67 16.62
CA THR A 799 -38.52 -14.87 16.25
C THR A 799 -37.23 -15.62 16.56
N ALA A 800 -36.36 -15.77 15.56
CA ALA A 800 -35.04 -16.41 15.69
C ALA A 800 -33.91 -15.45 15.33
N LEU A 801 -32.82 -15.51 16.09
CA LEU A 801 -31.60 -14.73 15.88
C LEU A 801 -30.41 -15.66 15.66
N PHE A 802 -29.53 -15.28 14.73
CA PHE A 802 -28.30 -16.01 14.40
C PHE A 802 -27.09 -15.08 14.43
N ALA A 803 -26.04 -15.48 15.16
CA ALA A 803 -24.79 -14.73 15.27
C ALA A 803 -23.61 -15.55 14.72
N GLY A 804 -22.85 -14.99 13.78
CA GLY A 804 -21.72 -15.66 13.13
C GLY A 804 -20.38 -15.47 13.84
N ALA A 805 -19.48 -16.44 13.65
CA ALA A 805 -18.14 -16.49 14.25
C ALA A 805 -17.16 -15.38 13.82
N ARG A 806 -17.55 -14.49 12.89
CA ARG A 806 -16.74 -13.34 12.45
C ARG A 806 -17.06 -12.05 13.21
N LEU A 807 -18.16 -12.04 13.96
CA LEU A 807 -18.55 -10.92 14.79
C LEU A 807 -17.62 -10.78 15.99
N THR A 808 -17.54 -9.59 16.56
CA THR A 808 -16.83 -9.37 17.82
C THR A 808 -17.59 -10.01 18.98
N ASN A 809 -16.90 -10.23 20.10
CA ASN A 809 -17.53 -10.74 21.31
C ASN A 809 -18.65 -9.81 21.79
N GLU A 810 -18.47 -8.50 21.68
CA GLU A 810 -19.44 -7.47 22.07
C GLU A 810 -20.70 -7.55 21.21
N GLU A 811 -20.54 -7.69 19.89
CA GLU A 811 -21.66 -7.88 18.95
C GLU A 811 -22.44 -9.17 19.25
N MET A 812 -21.75 -10.30 19.43
CA MET A 812 -22.38 -11.58 19.78
C MET A 812 -23.13 -11.50 21.11
N TYR A 813 -22.53 -10.86 22.11
CA TYR A 813 -23.15 -10.67 23.42
C TYR A 813 -24.43 -9.83 23.34
N LEU A 814 -24.42 -8.73 22.57
CA LEU A 814 -25.61 -7.91 22.38
C LEU A 814 -26.72 -8.67 21.66
N ILE A 815 -26.40 -9.45 20.62
CA ILE A 815 -27.38 -10.27 19.89
C ILE A 815 -28.05 -11.28 20.83
N GLN A 816 -27.28 -11.95 21.70
CA GLN A 816 -27.90 -12.87 22.66
C GLN A 816 -28.68 -12.16 23.77
N LYS A 817 -28.21 -10.98 24.20
CA LYS A 817 -28.90 -10.16 25.21
C LYS A 817 -30.24 -9.69 24.67
N TRP A 818 -30.30 -9.31 23.40
CA TRP A 818 -31.54 -9.03 22.69
C TRP A 818 -32.47 -10.22 22.66
N ALA A 819 -31.99 -11.38 22.23
CA ALA A 819 -32.81 -12.58 22.15
C ALA A 819 -33.44 -12.89 23.52
N ARG A 820 -32.64 -12.88 24.59
CA ARG A 820 -33.08 -13.33 25.93
C ARG A 820 -33.80 -12.27 26.76
N LYS A 821 -33.30 -11.04 26.80
CA LYS A 821 -33.85 -9.97 27.66
C LYS A 821 -34.81 -9.05 26.91
N GLY A 822 -34.50 -8.71 25.66
CA GLY A 822 -35.32 -7.80 24.85
C GLY A 822 -36.56 -8.50 24.26
N ILE A 823 -36.33 -9.38 23.30
CA ILE A 823 -37.37 -10.13 22.56
C ILE A 823 -37.96 -11.25 23.43
N LYS A 824 -37.16 -11.78 24.37
CA LYS A 824 -37.50 -12.92 25.24
C LYS A 824 -37.74 -14.21 24.46
N THR A 825 -37.11 -14.34 23.29
CA THR A 825 -37.11 -15.58 22.51
C THR A 825 -36.09 -16.58 23.04
N PRO A 826 -36.42 -17.87 23.12
CA PRO A 826 -35.44 -18.92 23.40
C PRO A 826 -34.57 -19.27 22.18
N TYR A 827 -34.88 -18.73 21.00
CA TYR A 827 -34.30 -19.12 19.71
C TYR A 827 -33.15 -18.21 19.28
N ILE A 828 -32.03 -18.32 20.00
CA ILE A 828 -30.72 -17.80 19.59
C ILE A 828 -29.83 -18.97 19.15
N ALA A 829 -29.16 -18.86 18.00
CA ALA A 829 -28.24 -19.88 17.51
C ALA A 829 -27.15 -19.28 16.62
N ASN A 830 -26.43 -20.16 15.95
CA ASN A 830 -25.48 -19.87 14.89
C ASN A 830 -25.56 -21.02 13.87
N PHE A 831 -25.41 -20.72 12.59
CA PHE A 831 -25.39 -21.75 11.54
C PHE A 831 -24.09 -22.55 11.60
N HIS A 832 -22.96 -21.93 11.94
CA HIS A 832 -21.64 -22.56 12.07
C HIS A 832 -21.66 -23.91 12.83
N TYR A 833 -22.22 -23.96 14.04
CA TYR A 833 -22.30 -25.17 14.87
C TYR A 833 -23.66 -25.87 14.82
N MET A 834 -24.59 -25.43 13.96
CA MET A 834 -25.91 -26.04 13.90
C MET A 834 -25.84 -27.50 13.47
N GLY A 835 -26.46 -28.36 14.28
CA GLY A 835 -26.49 -29.81 14.03
C GLY A 835 -25.18 -30.53 14.34
N ARG A 836 -24.11 -29.84 14.74
CA ARG A 836 -22.80 -30.45 14.97
C ARG A 836 -22.66 -31.15 16.33
N GLY A 837 -23.58 -30.94 17.27
CA GLY A 837 -23.58 -31.51 18.63
C GLY A 837 -22.96 -30.58 19.70
N SER A 838 -23.06 -30.94 20.98
CA SER A 838 -22.74 -30.06 22.12
C SER A 838 -21.32 -30.19 22.69
N GLY A 839 -20.48 -31.09 22.17
CA GLY A 839 -19.15 -31.40 22.72
C GLY A 839 -18.00 -30.47 22.33
N TYR A 840 -18.17 -29.55 21.36
CA TYR A 840 -17.06 -28.66 20.96
C TYR A 840 -16.74 -27.55 21.97
N ALA A 841 -17.63 -27.29 22.93
CA ALA A 841 -17.44 -26.25 23.94
C ALA A 841 -16.28 -26.57 24.91
N ILE A 842 -15.99 -27.85 25.14
CA ILE A 842 -14.93 -28.29 26.07
C ILE A 842 -13.54 -28.35 25.44
N ASN A 843 -13.44 -28.30 24.11
CA ASN A 843 -12.19 -28.44 23.37
C ASN A 843 -11.13 -27.41 23.83
N SER A 844 -11.54 -26.22 24.26
CA SER A 844 -10.61 -25.15 24.62
C SER A 844 -10.28 -25.09 26.13
N GLN A 845 -10.74 -26.04 26.97
CA GLN A 845 -10.63 -25.93 28.44
C GLN A 845 -9.28 -26.41 29.04
N LYS A 846 -8.62 -27.40 28.42
CA LYS A 846 -7.33 -27.97 28.87
C LYS A 846 -6.38 -28.24 27.69
N ASN A 847 -6.34 -27.31 26.75
CA ASN A 847 -5.51 -27.44 25.56
C ASN A 847 -4.04 -27.14 25.85
N VAL A 848 -3.16 -27.74 25.06
CA VAL A 848 -1.73 -27.44 25.05
C VAL A 848 -1.54 -26.07 24.40
N PRO A 849 -0.84 -25.11 25.05
CA PRO A 849 -0.52 -23.84 24.43
C PRO A 849 0.44 -23.98 23.23
N PHE A 850 0.30 -23.13 22.21
CA PHE A 850 1.13 -23.15 21.00
C PHE A 850 2.64 -23.09 21.29
N ASN A 851 3.07 -22.25 22.24
CA ASN A 851 4.47 -22.11 22.63
C ASN A 851 5.05 -23.37 23.33
N GLN A 852 4.22 -24.34 23.70
CA GLN A 852 4.67 -25.60 24.31
C GLN A 852 4.92 -26.73 23.30
N LEU A 853 4.67 -26.50 22.00
CA LEU A 853 4.94 -27.48 20.94
C LEU A 853 6.42 -27.86 20.86
N GLU A 854 7.33 -26.92 21.09
CA GLU A 854 8.77 -27.20 21.06
C GLU A 854 9.24 -28.16 22.16
N GLY A 855 8.46 -28.30 23.25
CA GLY A 855 8.74 -29.22 24.35
C GLY A 855 8.13 -30.62 24.18
N ALA A 856 7.37 -30.84 23.09
CA ALA A 856 6.80 -32.14 22.79
C ALA A 856 7.90 -33.14 22.41
N SER A 857 7.77 -34.40 22.80
CA SER A 857 8.63 -35.48 22.31
C SER A 857 8.11 -36.06 20.99
N ARG A 858 6.80 -35.97 20.76
CA ARG A 858 6.14 -36.35 19.51
C ARG A 858 4.85 -35.58 19.30
N ILE A 859 4.53 -35.28 18.05
CA ILE A 859 3.30 -34.60 17.63
C ILE A 859 2.49 -35.53 16.74
N TYR A 860 1.21 -35.70 17.07
CA TYR A 860 0.24 -36.46 16.30
C TYR A 860 -0.80 -35.52 15.68
N LEU A 861 -0.98 -35.59 14.37
CA LEU A 861 -1.92 -34.75 13.63
C LEU A 861 -3.14 -35.58 13.24
N PHE A 862 -4.35 -35.13 13.62
CA PHE A 862 -5.61 -35.80 13.28
C PHE A 862 -6.49 -34.86 12.46
N GLY A 863 -6.76 -35.22 11.20
CA GLY A 863 -7.63 -34.43 10.32
C GLY A 863 -7.22 -32.96 10.32
N ALA A 864 -5.93 -32.70 10.15
CA ALA A 864 -5.35 -31.37 10.29
C ALA A 864 -4.43 -31.10 9.10
N GLU A 865 -5.02 -30.61 8.00
CA GLU A 865 -4.24 -29.99 6.92
C GLU A 865 -3.82 -28.58 7.39
N LEU A 866 -2.85 -28.56 8.30
CA LEU A 866 -2.43 -27.34 9.00
C LEU A 866 -1.98 -26.25 8.02
N THR A 867 -1.33 -26.62 6.93
CA THR A 867 -0.85 -25.69 5.90
C THR A 867 -1.96 -25.07 5.04
N GLU A 868 -3.21 -25.49 5.24
CA GLU A 868 -4.35 -24.93 4.51
C GLU A 868 -5.27 -24.09 5.38
N ASP A 869 -5.48 -24.56 6.61
CA ASP A 869 -6.47 -24.01 7.54
C ASP A 869 -5.85 -23.30 8.74
N HIS A 870 -4.65 -23.71 9.15
CA HIS A 870 -4.00 -23.27 10.38
C HIS A 870 -2.50 -23.03 10.20
N ASP A 871 -2.15 -22.19 9.23
CA ASP A 871 -0.78 -22.01 8.72
C ASP A 871 0.23 -21.75 9.84
N TYR A 872 -0.13 -20.90 10.81
CA TYR A 872 0.76 -20.52 11.90
C TYR A 872 1.11 -21.72 12.79
N VAL A 873 0.12 -22.55 13.14
CA VAL A 873 0.37 -23.80 13.87
C VAL A 873 1.20 -24.75 13.02
N GLY A 874 0.96 -24.81 11.71
CA GLY A 874 1.80 -25.55 10.76
C GLY A 874 3.27 -25.14 10.81
N PHE A 875 3.57 -23.83 10.87
CA PHE A 875 4.94 -23.33 11.02
C PHE A 875 5.56 -23.75 12.35
N LEU A 876 4.81 -23.72 13.46
CA LEU A 876 5.30 -24.14 14.77
C LEU A 876 5.60 -25.65 14.82
N VAL A 877 4.73 -26.48 14.25
CA VAL A 877 4.94 -27.93 14.15
C VAL A 877 6.17 -28.23 13.31
N ASN A 878 6.33 -27.57 12.15
CA ASN A 878 7.51 -27.77 11.32
C ASN A 878 8.80 -27.26 12.01
N ASN A 879 8.75 -26.13 12.70
CA ASN A 879 9.87 -25.62 13.48
C ASN A 879 10.27 -26.60 14.60
N ALA A 880 9.32 -27.17 15.33
CA ALA A 880 9.60 -28.22 16.32
C ALA A 880 10.24 -29.46 15.69
N ARG A 881 9.76 -29.89 14.52
CA ARG A 881 10.33 -31.00 13.76
C ARG A 881 11.77 -30.73 13.31
N VAL A 882 12.01 -29.59 12.67
CA VAL A 882 13.30 -29.27 12.03
C VAL A 882 14.36 -28.83 13.05
N LYS A 883 14.02 -27.93 13.98
CA LYS A 883 14.99 -27.37 14.94
C LYS A 883 15.19 -28.21 16.19
N LYS A 884 14.16 -28.95 16.63
CA LYS A 884 14.21 -29.75 17.88
C LYS A 884 14.21 -31.27 17.62
N GLY A 885 13.98 -31.71 16.38
CA GLY A 885 13.95 -33.13 16.03
C GLY A 885 12.69 -33.85 16.51
N VAL A 886 11.61 -33.12 16.81
CA VAL A 886 10.33 -33.71 17.26
C VAL A 886 9.70 -34.51 16.13
N LYS A 887 9.32 -35.76 16.40
CA LYS A 887 8.70 -36.61 15.39
C LYS A 887 7.25 -36.22 15.16
N VAL A 888 6.86 -36.08 13.90
CA VAL A 888 5.49 -35.71 13.50
C VAL A 888 4.83 -36.86 12.76
N GLU A 889 3.67 -37.29 13.23
CA GLU A 889 2.89 -38.37 12.65
C GLU A 889 1.50 -37.89 12.22
N LEU A 890 1.16 -38.09 10.95
CA LEU A 890 -0.13 -37.73 10.39
C LEU A 890 -1.06 -38.92 10.35
N ILE A 891 -2.24 -38.77 10.95
CA ILE A 891 -3.35 -39.70 10.84
C ILE A 891 -4.41 -39.01 9.99
N SER A 892 -4.67 -39.55 8.80
CA SER A 892 -5.60 -38.94 7.84
C SER A 892 -6.47 -39.95 7.11
N THR A 893 -7.65 -39.50 6.68
CA THR A 893 -8.50 -40.24 5.74
C THR A 893 -8.10 -40.02 4.27
N ASN A 894 -7.25 -39.03 4.00
CA ASN A 894 -6.66 -38.80 2.69
C ASN A 894 -5.37 -39.61 2.54
N SER A 895 -5.25 -40.40 1.47
CA SER A 895 -4.05 -41.20 1.21
C SER A 895 -2.87 -40.37 0.65
N ASN A 896 -3.14 -39.19 0.09
CA ASN A 896 -2.12 -38.32 -0.49
C ASN A 896 -2.32 -36.84 -0.10
N PRO A 897 -2.16 -36.48 1.18
CA PRO A 897 -2.28 -35.09 1.62
C PRO A 897 -1.10 -34.23 1.14
N GLY A 898 -1.34 -32.95 0.88
CA GLY A 898 -0.29 -32.03 0.42
C GLY A 898 0.86 -31.85 1.42
N SER A 899 0.58 -32.13 2.70
CA SER A 899 1.48 -32.01 3.84
C SER A 899 2.41 -33.22 4.06
N LEU A 900 2.37 -34.26 3.21
CA LEU A 900 3.16 -35.50 3.39
C LEU A 900 4.67 -35.27 3.58
N HIS A 901 5.24 -34.30 2.86
CA HIS A 901 6.67 -33.98 2.93
C HIS A 901 7.08 -33.31 4.26
N LYS A 902 6.11 -32.88 5.07
CA LYS A 902 6.31 -32.18 6.36
C LYS A 902 6.17 -33.08 7.58
N VAL A 903 5.90 -34.36 7.38
CA VAL A 903 5.72 -35.35 8.46
C VAL A 903 6.73 -36.48 8.35
N ASP A 904 6.98 -37.18 9.45
CA ASP A 904 7.89 -38.33 9.49
C ASP A 904 7.18 -39.64 9.14
N ASN A 905 5.92 -39.78 9.55
CA ASN A 905 5.08 -40.96 9.31
C ASN A 905 3.67 -40.54 8.90
N HIS A 906 3.02 -41.36 8.06
CA HIS A 906 1.63 -41.18 7.65
C HIS A 906 0.85 -42.49 7.80
N LEU A 907 -0.18 -42.48 8.62
CA LEU A 907 -1.14 -43.57 8.80
C LEU A 907 -2.46 -43.22 8.13
N VAL A 908 -2.79 -43.95 7.07
CA VAL A 908 -4.06 -43.80 6.35
C VAL A 908 -5.13 -44.62 7.04
N ILE A 909 -6.24 -43.97 7.40
CA ILE A 909 -7.40 -44.60 8.02
C ILE A 909 -8.66 -44.36 7.18
N LYS A 910 -9.75 -45.10 7.45
CA LYS A 910 -11.05 -44.87 6.80
C LYS A 910 -11.96 -43.95 7.62
N ASP A 911 -11.84 -43.99 8.94
CA ASP A 911 -12.73 -43.27 9.86
C ASP A 911 -12.03 -42.91 11.16
N TYR A 912 -11.99 -41.62 11.49
CA TYR A 912 -11.32 -41.11 12.69
C TYR A 912 -11.96 -41.62 13.97
N TYR A 913 -13.30 -41.64 14.03
CA TYR A 913 -14.03 -42.06 15.22
C TYR A 913 -13.68 -43.49 15.59
N SER A 914 -13.82 -44.41 14.62
CA SER A 914 -13.54 -45.83 14.82
C SER A 914 -12.08 -46.06 15.20
N PHE A 915 -11.13 -45.33 14.59
CA PHE A 915 -9.71 -45.48 14.92
C PHE A 915 -9.41 -45.10 16.38
N VAL A 916 -9.85 -43.91 16.81
CA VAL A 916 -9.63 -43.42 18.18
C VAL A 916 -10.36 -44.30 19.20
N LYS A 917 -11.61 -44.70 18.89
CA LYS A 917 -12.39 -45.59 19.74
C LYS A 917 -11.69 -46.95 19.90
N ALA A 918 -11.14 -47.51 18.81
CA ALA A 918 -10.38 -48.75 18.87
C ALA A 918 -9.13 -48.62 19.73
N ALA A 919 -8.40 -47.50 19.64
CA ALA A 919 -7.23 -47.23 20.48
C ALA A 919 -7.60 -47.18 21.97
N ASN A 920 -8.68 -46.47 22.31
CA ASN A 920 -9.23 -46.43 23.68
C ASN A 920 -9.61 -47.82 24.17
N MET A 921 -10.32 -48.60 23.34
CA MET A 921 -10.71 -49.98 23.66
C MET A 921 -9.49 -50.87 23.91
N TYR A 922 -8.45 -50.76 23.09
CA TYR A 922 -7.22 -51.54 23.22
C TYR A 922 -6.53 -51.24 24.56
N LEU A 923 -6.29 -49.96 24.87
CA LEU A 923 -5.59 -49.54 26.10
C LEU A 923 -6.33 -50.02 27.36
N VAL A 924 -7.66 -49.85 27.40
CA VAL A 924 -8.49 -50.28 28.53
C VAL A 924 -8.52 -51.81 28.67
N LYS A 925 -8.78 -52.56 27.58
CA LYS A 925 -8.84 -54.03 27.62
C LYS A 925 -7.50 -54.66 28.02
N LYS A 926 -6.38 -54.02 27.68
CA LYS A 926 -5.03 -54.46 28.05
C LYS A 926 -4.53 -53.91 29.39
N ARG A 927 -5.33 -53.10 30.08
CA ARG A 927 -5.00 -52.45 31.36
C ARG A 927 -3.74 -51.57 31.28
N LEU A 928 -3.60 -50.83 30.18
CA LEU A 928 -2.47 -49.93 29.91
C LEU A 928 -2.77 -48.47 30.26
N GLN A 929 -3.95 -48.17 30.81
CA GLN A 929 -4.34 -46.82 31.23
C GLN A 929 -3.54 -46.32 32.45
N ASN A 930 -3.41 -45.00 32.55
CA ASN A 930 -2.83 -44.32 33.71
C ASN A 930 -3.84 -44.22 34.85
N GLN A 931 -3.92 -45.28 35.67
CA GLN A 931 -4.91 -45.36 36.75
C GLN A 931 -4.75 -44.23 37.78
N MET A 932 -3.52 -43.84 38.11
CA MET A 932 -3.27 -42.75 39.06
C MET A 932 -3.84 -41.41 38.59
N PHE A 933 -3.68 -41.10 37.29
CA PHE A 933 -4.26 -39.88 36.72
C PHE A 933 -5.78 -39.92 36.74
N ILE A 934 -6.36 -41.06 36.33
CA ILE A 934 -7.81 -41.26 36.27
C ILE A 934 -8.44 -41.05 37.65
N ASP A 935 -7.91 -41.70 38.68
CA ASP A 935 -8.44 -41.63 40.05
C ASP A 935 -8.36 -40.21 40.64
N ALA A 936 -7.32 -39.45 40.27
CA ALA A 936 -7.07 -38.12 40.85
C ALA A 936 -7.75 -36.97 40.09
N ASN A 937 -7.95 -37.08 38.77
CA ASN A 937 -8.30 -35.93 37.92
C ASN A 937 -9.57 -36.13 37.09
N THR A 938 -10.19 -37.31 37.13
CA THR A 938 -11.33 -37.63 36.25
C THR A 938 -12.51 -38.21 37.00
N THR A 939 -13.69 -38.16 36.38
CA THR A 939 -14.92 -38.83 36.85
C THR A 939 -15.54 -39.67 35.74
N GLY A 940 -16.43 -40.62 36.07
CA GLY A 940 -17.20 -41.39 35.07
C GLY A 940 -16.43 -42.50 34.31
N PHE A 941 -15.22 -42.86 34.74
CA PHE A 941 -14.41 -43.88 34.05
C PHE A 941 -15.10 -45.25 33.97
N GLU A 942 -15.70 -45.72 35.06
CA GLU A 942 -16.37 -47.03 35.09
C GLU A 942 -17.54 -47.11 34.10
N GLU A 943 -18.33 -46.03 33.99
CA GLU A 943 -19.45 -45.93 33.05
C GLU A 943 -18.97 -45.97 31.60
N TYR A 944 -17.85 -45.32 31.30
CA TYR A 944 -17.21 -45.34 29.99
C TYR A 944 -16.66 -46.73 29.61
N VAL A 945 -16.11 -47.47 30.58
CA VAL A 945 -15.45 -48.77 30.36
C VAL A 945 -16.45 -49.92 30.13
N LYS A 946 -17.64 -49.87 30.76
CA LYS A 946 -18.69 -50.92 30.60
C LYS A 946 -18.94 -51.32 29.13
N PRO A 947 -19.32 -50.40 28.21
CA PRO A 947 -19.57 -50.75 26.81
C PRO A 947 -18.30 -51.18 26.05
N ILE A 948 -17.11 -50.74 26.49
CA ILE A 948 -15.83 -51.13 25.88
C ILE A 948 -15.55 -52.62 26.11
N HIS A 949 -15.86 -53.15 27.29
CA HIS A 949 -15.65 -54.57 27.57
C HIS A 949 -16.52 -55.46 26.67
N GLU A 950 -17.77 -55.04 26.41
CA GLU A 950 -18.73 -55.75 25.56
C GLU A 950 -18.41 -55.66 24.06
N SER A 951 -17.72 -54.59 23.63
CA SER A 951 -17.40 -54.34 22.23
C SER A 951 -16.23 -55.19 21.71
N VAL A 952 -16.29 -55.61 20.43
CA VAL A 952 -15.23 -56.39 19.76
C VAL A 952 -14.21 -55.45 19.11
N LEU A 953 -12.93 -55.56 19.51
CA LEU A 953 -11.86 -54.69 18.99
C LEU A 953 -11.64 -54.85 17.49
N HIS A 954 -11.71 -56.09 16.98
CA HIS A 954 -11.51 -56.39 15.56
C HIS A 954 -12.50 -55.64 14.67
N ASP A 955 -13.77 -55.59 15.05
CA ASP A 955 -14.82 -54.89 14.29
C ASP A 955 -14.55 -53.38 14.19
N MET A 956 -14.04 -52.78 15.27
CA MET A 956 -13.69 -51.37 15.28
C MET A 956 -12.46 -51.08 14.41
N CYS A 957 -11.46 -51.96 14.42
CA CYS A 957 -10.29 -51.87 13.53
C CYS A 957 -10.70 -51.95 12.05
N LEU A 958 -11.61 -52.88 11.72
CA LEU A 958 -12.16 -53.01 10.37
C LEU A 958 -12.86 -51.73 9.88
N LYS A 959 -13.65 -51.09 10.75
CA LYS A 959 -14.30 -49.80 10.44
C LYS A 959 -13.27 -48.67 10.29
N ALA A 960 -12.28 -48.63 11.17
CA ALA A 960 -11.16 -47.70 11.09
C ALA A 960 -10.28 -47.92 9.85
N GLY A 961 -10.35 -49.10 9.22
CA GLY A 961 -9.56 -49.45 8.05
C GLY A 961 -8.11 -49.85 8.35
N VAL A 962 -7.83 -50.25 9.58
CA VAL A 962 -6.48 -50.68 10.03
C VAL A 962 -6.52 -52.12 10.56
N SER A 963 -5.38 -52.80 10.55
CA SER A 963 -5.22 -54.08 11.24
C SER A 963 -5.13 -53.89 12.75
N VAL A 964 -5.37 -54.97 13.51
CA VAL A 964 -5.22 -54.95 14.98
C VAL A 964 -3.77 -54.68 15.37
N ASP A 965 -2.80 -55.19 14.61
CA ASP A 965 -1.37 -55.03 14.89
C ASP A 965 -0.90 -53.59 14.65
N GLU A 966 -1.37 -52.94 13.57
CA GLU A 966 -1.10 -51.52 13.30
C GLU A 966 -1.66 -50.63 14.42
N LEU A 967 -2.90 -50.89 14.85
CA LEU A 967 -3.53 -50.16 15.94
C LEU A 967 -2.79 -50.37 17.28
N GLU A 968 -2.42 -51.62 17.60
CA GLU A 968 -1.67 -51.94 18.82
C GLU A 968 -0.33 -51.19 18.84
N THR A 969 0.40 -51.23 17.72
CA THR A 969 1.69 -50.54 17.57
C THR A 969 1.53 -49.05 17.82
N TRP A 970 0.54 -48.43 17.19
CA TRP A 970 0.25 -47.01 17.36
C TRP A 970 -0.18 -46.65 18.79
N ALA A 971 -1.13 -47.39 19.36
CA ALA A 971 -1.69 -47.10 20.68
C ALA A 971 -0.65 -47.24 21.79
N ARG A 972 0.24 -48.25 21.70
CA ARG A 972 1.39 -48.38 22.60
C ARG A 972 2.37 -47.23 22.45
N ALA A 973 2.75 -46.91 21.21
CA ALA A 973 3.67 -45.80 20.94
C ALA A 973 3.14 -44.48 21.52
N TYR A 974 1.85 -44.17 21.33
CA TYR A 974 1.23 -42.98 21.92
C TYR A 974 1.17 -43.02 23.45
N ASN A 975 0.87 -44.19 24.05
CA ASN A 975 0.76 -44.32 25.49
C ASN A 975 2.12 -44.14 26.19
N ASP A 976 3.16 -44.78 25.66
CA ASP A 976 4.51 -44.81 26.24
C ASP A 976 5.26 -43.48 26.05
N GLU A 977 4.88 -42.68 25.05
CA GLU A 977 5.43 -41.36 24.81
C GLU A 977 5.01 -40.38 25.91
N MET A 978 5.97 -39.81 26.65
CA MET A 978 5.66 -38.97 27.81
C MET A 978 5.06 -37.61 27.42
N ASN A 979 5.69 -36.93 26.45
CA ASN A 979 5.31 -35.56 26.03
C ASN A 979 4.66 -35.59 24.64
N ALA A 980 3.63 -36.43 24.48
CA ALA A 980 2.88 -36.49 23.23
C ALA A 980 1.83 -35.36 23.16
N VAL A 981 1.83 -34.61 22.06
CA VAL A 981 0.82 -33.60 21.75
C VAL A 981 -0.01 -34.06 20.55
N LEU A 982 -1.33 -34.03 20.69
CA LEU A 982 -2.27 -34.38 19.63
C LEU A 982 -2.97 -33.13 19.13
N VAL A 983 -2.69 -32.74 17.89
CA VAL A 983 -3.29 -31.58 17.21
C VAL A 983 -4.41 -32.06 16.31
N PHE A 984 -5.57 -31.40 16.36
CA PHE A 984 -6.68 -31.72 15.46
C PHE A 984 -7.52 -30.50 15.10
N SER A 985 -8.10 -30.49 13.89
CA SER A 985 -8.99 -29.40 13.46
C SER A 985 -10.45 -29.81 13.54
N GLU A 986 -11.28 -28.94 14.12
CA GLU A 986 -12.73 -29.10 14.16
C GLU A 986 -13.34 -29.13 12.75
N LYS A 987 -12.64 -28.65 11.71
CA LYS A 987 -13.13 -28.73 10.32
C LYS A 987 -13.34 -30.18 9.86
N TYR A 988 -12.48 -31.10 10.31
CA TYR A 988 -12.47 -32.50 9.86
C TYR A 988 -12.95 -33.48 10.93
N ILE A 989 -12.75 -33.14 12.22
CA ILE A 989 -13.07 -34.01 13.34
C ILE A 989 -14.49 -33.75 13.84
N THR A 990 -15.27 -34.83 13.96
CA THR A 990 -16.63 -34.79 14.51
C THR A 990 -16.62 -34.59 16.02
N VAL A 991 -17.76 -34.20 16.59
CA VAL A 991 -17.91 -33.97 18.03
C VAL A 991 -17.67 -35.23 18.87
N ASN A 992 -18.07 -36.40 18.36
CA ASN A 992 -17.89 -37.65 19.09
C ASN A 992 -16.45 -38.16 18.94
N THR A 993 -15.82 -37.92 17.79
CA THR A 993 -14.38 -38.17 17.65
C THR A 993 -13.57 -37.28 18.59
N SER A 994 -13.88 -35.99 18.70
CA SER A 994 -13.18 -35.10 19.63
C SER A 994 -13.36 -35.56 21.09
N ARG A 995 -14.56 -36.00 21.48
CA ARG A 995 -14.80 -36.62 22.80
C ARG A 995 -13.95 -37.85 23.04
N GLU A 996 -13.82 -38.74 22.05
CA GLU A 996 -12.97 -39.92 22.18
C GLU A 996 -11.48 -39.58 22.21
N LEU A 997 -11.03 -38.50 21.55
CA LEU A 997 -9.67 -37.98 21.70
C LEU A 997 -9.41 -37.43 23.12
N TYR A 998 -10.40 -36.77 23.72
CA TYR A 998 -10.37 -36.38 25.13
C TYR A 998 -10.28 -37.59 26.05
N ASN A 999 -11.12 -38.60 25.83
CA ASN A 999 -11.04 -39.85 26.59
C ASN A 999 -9.66 -40.50 26.43
N LEU A 1000 -9.08 -40.52 25.22
CA LEU A 1000 -7.73 -41.02 24.97
C LEU A 1000 -6.67 -40.27 25.79
N ALA A 1001 -6.73 -38.94 25.79
CA ALA A 1001 -5.82 -38.09 26.57
C ALA A 1001 -5.98 -38.30 28.09
N MET A 1002 -7.19 -38.59 28.58
CA MET A 1002 -7.44 -38.95 29.97
C MET A 1002 -6.97 -40.35 30.33
N ILE A 1003 -7.25 -41.35 29.48
CA ILE A 1003 -6.79 -42.75 29.63
C ILE A 1003 -5.28 -42.81 29.76
N THR A 1004 -4.57 -42.03 28.96
CA THR A 1004 -3.10 -41.98 28.93
C THR A 1004 -2.52 -40.99 29.94
N GLY A 1005 -3.37 -40.25 30.67
CA GLY A 1005 -2.97 -39.25 31.66
C GLY A 1005 -2.19 -38.07 31.10
N LYS A 1006 -2.47 -37.68 29.86
CA LYS A 1006 -1.79 -36.59 29.12
C LYS A 1006 -2.55 -35.27 29.15
N LEU A 1007 -3.87 -35.29 29.39
CA LEU A 1007 -4.69 -34.07 29.37
C LEU A 1007 -4.25 -33.07 30.46
N GLY A 1008 -4.09 -31.80 30.08
CA GLY A 1008 -3.76 -30.71 31.01
C GLY A 1008 -2.29 -30.67 31.49
N LYS A 1009 -1.37 -31.40 30.85
CA LYS A 1009 0.06 -31.39 31.17
C LYS A 1009 0.85 -30.41 30.30
N THR A 1010 2.00 -29.97 30.79
CA THR A 1010 2.93 -29.15 30.01
C THR A 1010 3.51 -29.95 28.85
N SER A 1011 3.44 -29.41 27.63
CA SER A 1011 3.95 -30.05 26.41
C SER A 1011 3.38 -31.47 26.17
N SER A 1012 2.19 -31.78 26.70
CA SER A 1012 1.49 -33.03 26.45
C SER A 1012 -0.03 -32.85 26.56
N GLY A 1013 -0.79 -33.51 25.71
CA GLY A 1013 -2.25 -33.45 25.70
C GLY A 1013 -2.82 -33.09 24.34
N LEU A 1014 -3.90 -32.31 24.32
CA LEU A 1014 -4.66 -31.99 23.11
C LEU A 1014 -4.49 -30.54 22.68
N MET A 1015 -4.41 -30.30 21.38
CA MET A 1015 -4.43 -28.99 20.76
C MET A 1015 -5.54 -28.95 19.68
N PRO A 1016 -6.79 -28.72 20.08
CA PRO A 1016 -7.88 -28.50 19.14
C PRO A 1016 -7.79 -27.13 18.49
N LEU A 1017 -8.06 -27.10 17.19
CA LEU A 1017 -8.10 -25.90 16.37
C LEU A 1017 -9.53 -25.70 15.86
N LYS A 1018 -10.11 -24.53 16.12
CA LYS A 1018 -11.45 -24.18 15.65
C LYS A 1018 -11.43 -23.74 14.19
N GLU A 1019 -12.58 -23.67 13.54
CA GLU A 1019 -12.65 -23.37 12.11
C GLU A 1019 -12.53 -21.85 11.79
N LYS A 1020 -12.82 -20.96 12.74
CA LYS A 1020 -12.83 -19.49 12.55
C LYS A 1020 -12.20 -18.72 13.71
N ASN A 1021 -11.74 -17.50 13.42
CA ASN A 1021 -11.09 -16.55 14.34
C ASN A 1021 -11.81 -16.33 15.66
N ASN A 1022 -13.13 -16.12 15.65
CA ASN A 1022 -13.91 -15.92 16.88
C ASN A 1022 -14.92 -17.05 17.13
N ALA A 1023 -14.63 -18.26 16.66
CA ALA A 1023 -15.50 -19.42 16.90
C ALA A 1023 -15.60 -19.78 18.40
N GLN A 1024 -14.56 -19.53 19.20
CA GLN A 1024 -14.64 -19.67 20.66
C GLN A 1024 -15.56 -18.62 21.27
N GLY A 1025 -15.57 -17.39 20.72
CA GLY A 1025 -16.48 -16.31 21.11
C GLY A 1025 -17.95 -16.69 21.05
N LEU A 1026 -18.38 -17.54 20.09
CA LEU A 1026 -19.76 -18.04 20.04
C LEU A 1026 -20.17 -18.76 21.33
N PHE A 1027 -19.28 -19.58 21.88
CA PHE A 1027 -19.52 -20.31 23.13
C PHE A 1027 -19.43 -19.37 24.33
N ASP A 1028 -18.39 -18.54 24.37
CA ASP A 1028 -18.14 -17.65 25.50
C ASP A 1028 -19.22 -16.58 25.61
N MET A 1029 -19.78 -16.10 24.50
CA MET A 1029 -20.83 -15.07 24.50
C MET A 1029 -22.23 -15.67 24.59
N GLY A 1030 -22.40 -16.99 24.41
CA GLY A 1030 -23.68 -17.67 24.57
C GLY A 1030 -24.62 -17.52 23.36
N ALA A 1031 -24.08 -17.53 22.13
CA ALA A 1031 -24.83 -17.52 20.87
C ALA A 1031 -25.48 -18.90 20.55
N PHE A 1032 -26.09 -19.52 21.57
CA PHE A 1032 -26.72 -20.85 21.50
C PHE A 1032 -27.97 -20.88 22.38
N GLY A 1033 -29.02 -21.61 21.98
CA GLY A 1033 -30.25 -21.70 22.79
C GLY A 1033 -30.07 -22.37 24.17
N CYS A 1034 -28.95 -23.06 24.39
CA CYS A 1034 -28.63 -23.81 25.61
C CYS A 1034 -27.32 -23.40 26.29
N ILE A 1035 -26.64 -22.35 25.84
CA ILE A 1035 -25.39 -21.86 26.45
C ILE A 1035 -25.51 -20.34 26.63
N GLY A 1036 -25.27 -19.87 27.84
CA GLY A 1036 -25.21 -18.45 28.22
C GLY A 1036 -23.78 -17.90 28.20
N THR A 1037 -23.65 -16.61 28.52
CA THR A 1037 -22.36 -15.94 28.64
C THR A 1037 -21.44 -16.67 29.63
N GLY A 1038 -20.16 -16.78 29.29
CA GLY A 1038 -19.16 -17.55 30.02
C GLY A 1038 -19.21 -19.06 29.79
N GLY A 1039 -19.99 -19.54 28.82
CA GLY A 1039 -20.15 -20.97 28.56
C GLY A 1039 -21.05 -21.69 29.57
N VAL A 1040 -21.93 -20.95 30.25
CA VAL A 1040 -22.82 -21.50 31.28
C VAL A 1040 -23.97 -22.26 30.64
N ASP A 1041 -24.22 -23.50 31.06
CA ASP A 1041 -25.33 -24.30 30.54
C ASP A 1041 -26.69 -23.69 30.94
N ILE A 1042 -27.58 -23.56 29.95
CA ILE A 1042 -28.96 -23.16 30.13
C ILE A 1042 -29.86 -24.38 29.86
N PRO A 1043 -30.61 -24.88 30.85
CA PRO A 1043 -31.47 -26.05 30.68
C PRO A 1043 -32.42 -25.90 29.50
N ARG A 1044 -32.35 -26.82 28.53
CA ARG A 1044 -33.19 -26.76 27.34
C ARG A 1044 -34.68 -27.05 27.63
N GLY A 1045 -34.97 -27.96 28.56
CA GLY A 1045 -36.33 -28.45 28.80
C GLY A 1045 -36.94 -29.07 27.54
N ASP A 1046 -38.26 -28.97 27.38
CA ASP A 1046 -39.02 -29.55 26.26
C ASP A 1046 -38.98 -28.70 24.96
N ARG A 1047 -38.15 -27.65 24.91
CA ARG A 1047 -38.10 -26.72 23.76
C ARG A 1047 -37.59 -27.43 22.49
N PRO A 1048 -38.30 -27.35 21.35
CA PRO A 1048 -37.87 -27.94 20.07
C PRO A 1048 -36.49 -27.47 19.58
N LYS A 1049 -35.80 -28.26 18.74
CA LYS A 1049 -34.48 -27.85 18.20
C LYS A 1049 -34.65 -26.75 17.16
N MET A 1050 -33.71 -25.81 17.10
CA MET A 1050 -33.69 -24.74 16.08
C MET A 1050 -33.85 -25.28 14.66
N LYS A 1051 -33.08 -26.31 14.28
CA LYS A 1051 -33.15 -26.95 12.95
C LYS A 1051 -34.54 -27.52 12.62
N GLU A 1052 -35.24 -28.08 13.62
CA GLU A 1052 -36.59 -28.63 13.43
C GLU A 1052 -37.61 -27.50 13.23
N GLN A 1053 -37.45 -26.39 13.95
CA GLN A 1053 -38.30 -25.20 13.80
C GLN A 1053 -38.13 -24.54 12.44
N LEU A 1054 -36.88 -24.44 11.94
CA LEU A 1054 -36.58 -23.98 10.57
C LEU A 1054 -37.29 -24.84 9.52
N ARG A 1055 -37.17 -26.18 9.62
CA ARG A 1055 -37.85 -27.12 8.72
C ARG A 1055 -39.38 -27.01 8.76
N ARG A 1056 -39.95 -26.69 9.91
CA ARG A 1056 -41.40 -26.50 10.10
C ARG A 1056 -41.89 -25.11 9.70
N LYS A 1057 -40.99 -24.20 9.27
CA LYS A 1057 -41.29 -22.79 8.99
C LYS A 1057 -42.03 -22.11 10.16
N ALA A 1058 -41.58 -22.37 11.38
CA ALA A 1058 -42.24 -21.90 12.60
C ALA A 1058 -41.95 -20.42 12.94
N PHE A 1059 -41.05 -19.77 12.22
CA PHE A 1059 -40.63 -18.40 12.49
C PHE A 1059 -41.29 -17.41 11.53
N ASN A 1060 -41.80 -16.31 12.08
CA ASN A 1060 -42.22 -15.15 11.31
C ASN A 1060 -41.03 -14.23 11.02
N ASN A 1061 -40.08 -14.16 11.95
CA ASN A 1061 -38.91 -13.29 11.87
C ASN A 1061 -37.63 -14.10 12.02
N ILE A 1062 -36.72 -13.96 11.05
CA ILE A 1062 -35.36 -14.49 11.14
C ILE A 1062 -34.36 -13.35 10.95
N LEU A 1063 -33.45 -13.17 11.90
CA LEU A 1063 -32.38 -12.16 11.83
C LEU A 1063 -31.03 -12.87 11.83
N ILE A 1064 -30.26 -12.69 10.77
CA ILE A 1064 -28.96 -13.34 10.55
C ILE A 1064 -27.87 -12.27 10.53
N PHE A 1065 -26.91 -12.38 11.45
CA PHE A 1065 -25.80 -11.44 11.58
C PHE A 1065 -24.47 -12.14 11.26
N GLY A 1066 -23.80 -11.72 10.18
CA GLY A 1066 -22.46 -12.18 9.84
C GLY A 1066 -22.34 -13.66 9.45
N GLU A 1067 -23.39 -14.25 8.87
CA GLU A 1067 -23.36 -15.63 8.32
C GLU A 1067 -24.00 -15.68 6.93
N ASP A 1068 -23.47 -16.55 6.06
CA ASP A 1068 -24.05 -16.89 4.74
C ASP A 1068 -24.41 -18.38 4.65
N PRO A 1069 -25.45 -18.84 5.37
CA PRO A 1069 -25.84 -20.25 5.39
C PRO A 1069 -26.19 -20.82 4.02
N VAL A 1070 -26.81 -20.04 3.13
CA VAL A 1070 -27.15 -20.53 1.78
C VAL A 1070 -25.90 -20.72 0.93
N GLY A 1071 -25.00 -19.73 0.91
CA GLY A 1071 -23.80 -19.77 0.08
C GLY A 1071 -22.75 -20.77 0.54
N THR A 1072 -22.82 -21.21 1.80
CA THR A 1072 -21.86 -22.14 2.42
C THR A 1072 -22.45 -23.51 2.76
N ALA A 1073 -23.73 -23.76 2.46
CA ALA A 1073 -24.39 -25.03 2.73
C ALA A 1073 -23.79 -26.19 1.94
N VAL A 1074 -23.61 -27.33 2.61
CA VAL A 1074 -23.29 -28.62 1.94
C VAL A 1074 -24.46 -29.07 1.07
N ASN A 1075 -25.70 -28.90 1.56
CA ASN A 1075 -26.93 -29.10 0.79
C ASN A 1075 -27.67 -27.76 0.64
N LYS A 1076 -27.34 -27.03 -0.41
CA LYS A 1076 -27.89 -25.70 -0.68
C LYS A 1076 -29.40 -25.68 -0.85
N SER A 1077 -29.97 -26.68 -1.51
CA SER A 1077 -31.41 -26.78 -1.73
C SER A 1077 -32.17 -26.91 -0.42
N GLU A 1078 -31.70 -27.77 0.50
CA GLU A 1078 -32.31 -27.95 1.82
C GLU A 1078 -32.29 -26.66 2.64
N VAL A 1079 -31.16 -25.95 2.69
CA VAL A 1079 -31.03 -24.72 3.48
C VAL A 1079 -31.83 -23.57 2.86
N THR A 1080 -31.88 -23.48 1.53
CA THR A 1080 -32.69 -22.49 0.82
C THR A 1080 -34.17 -22.70 1.13
N GLU A 1081 -34.64 -23.94 1.18
CA GLU A 1081 -36.02 -24.26 1.54
C GLU A 1081 -36.38 -23.82 2.97
N TRP A 1082 -35.45 -23.95 3.93
CA TRP A 1082 -35.66 -23.46 5.31
C TRP A 1082 -35.87 -21.95 5.39
N LEU A 1083 -35.26 -21.20 4.46
CA LEU A 1083 -35.26 -19.74 4.44
C LEU A 1083 -36.22 -19.14 3.39
N ALA A 1084 -36.85 -19.99 2.58
CA ALA A 1084 -37.82 -19.58 1.56
C ALA A 1084 -39.20 -19.31 2.17
N ASP A 1085 -39.92 -18.34 1.59
CA ASP A 1085 -41.30 -17.96 1.96
C ASP A 1085 -41.46 -17.52 3.43
N LEU A 1086 -40.40 -17.03 4.07
CA LEU A 1086 -40.48 -16.44 5.41
C LEU A 1086 -41.24 -15.11 5.35
N PRO A 1087 -42.08 -14.79 6.36
CA PRO A 1087 -42.77 -13.49 6.40
C PRO A 1087 -41.82 -12.29 6.48
N PHE A 1088 -40.75 -12.40 7.26
CA PHE A 1088 -39.74 -11.35 7.39
C PHE A 1088 -38.36 -11.93 7.71
N MET A 1089 -37.35 -11.51 6.96
CA MET A 1089 -35.96 -11.94 7.15
C MET A 1089 -35.01 -10.76 7.00
N VAL A 1090 -34.12 -10.61 7.97
CA VAL A 1090 -33.06 -9.59 8.00
C VAL A 1090 -31.72 -10.29 7.88
N VAL A 1091 -30.85 -9.77 7.01
CA VAL A 1091 -29.46 -10.21 6.90
C VAL A 1091 -28.55 -9.00 7.10
N GLN A 1092 -27.60 -9.09 8.03
CA GLN A 1092 -26.53 -8.12 8.17
C GLN A 1092 -25.22 -8.71 7.64
N ASP A 1093 -24.67 -8.14 6.56
CA ASP A 1093 -23.43 -8.64 5.95
C ASP A 1093 -22.66 -7.53 5.19
N TYR A 1094 -21.43 -7.83 4.75
CA TYR A 1094 -20.57 -6.92 4.00
C TYR A 1094 -21.01 -6.78 2.54
N PHE A 1095 -21.46 -7.88 1.94
CA PHE A 1095 -21.70 -7.99 0.50
C PHE A 1095 -23.08 -8.61 0.23
N MET A 1096 -23.52 -8.52 -1.03
CA MET A 1096 -24.75 -9.19 -1.49
C MET A 1096 -24.52 -10.70 -1.64
N THR A 1097 -24.53 -11.42 -0.52
CA THR A 1097 -24.37 -12.88 -0.44
C THR A 1097 -25.60 -13.63 -0.94
N GLU A 1098 -25.51 -14.95 -1.05
CA GLU A 1098 -26.66 -15.76 -1.48
C GLU A 1098 -27.80 -15.72 -0.44
N THR A 1099 -27.46 -15.71 0.84
CA THR A 1099 -28.44 -15.51 1.91
C THR A 1099 -29.03 -14.09 1.87
N ALA A 1100 -28.22 -13.05 1.64
CA ALA A 1100 -28.71 -11.67 1.54
C ALA A 1100 -29.73 -11.47 0.41
N LYS A 1101 -29.57 -12.16 -0.74
CA LYS A 1101 -30.53 -12.10 -1.86
C LYS A 1101 -31.94 -12.61 -1.50
N LEU A 1102 -32.04 -13.51 -0.53
CA LEU A 1102 -33.31 -14.02 -0.02
C LEU A 1102 -33.95 -13.10 1.03
N ALA A 1103 -33.18 -12.17 1.62
CA ALA A 1103 -33.66 -11.31 2.70
C ALA A 1103 -34.74 -10.32 2.24
N HIS A 1104 -35.59 -9.93 3.18
CA HIS A 1104 -36.54 -8.84 2.99
C HIS A 1104 -35.88 -7.49 3.29
N LEU A 1105 -34.96 -7.46 4.26
CA LEU A 1105 -34.18 -6.30 4.65
C LEU A 1105 -32.71 -6.69 4.80
N ILE A 1106 -31.81 -5.88 4.26
CA ILE A 1106 -30.37 -6.04 4.43
C ILE A 1106 -29.83 -4.86 5.23
N LEU A 1107 -29.06 -5.15 6.27
CA LEU A 1107 -28.29 -4.15 7.03
C LEU A 1107 -26.82 -4.20 6.60
N PRO A 1108 -26.17 -3.05 6.34
CA PRO A 1108 -24.75 -3.03 6.00
C PRO A 1108 -23.90 -3.36 7.24
N ALA A 1109 -22.89 -4.23 7.10
CA ALA A 1109 -21.98 -4.55 8.20
C ALA A 1109 -20.68 -3.73 8.18
N SER A 1110 -20.15 -3.33 9.35
CA SER A 1110 -18.81 -2.76 9.57
C SER A 1110 -17.74 -3.84 9.65
N PHE A 1111 -16.56 -3.58 9.07
CA PHE A 1111 -15.39 -4.42 9.27
C PHE A 1111 -14.86 -4.26 10.71
N PRO A 1112 -14.18 -5.27 11.28
CA PRO A 1112 -13.60 -5.16 12.63
C PRO A 1112 -12.69 -3.93 12.79
N ILE A 1113 -11.93 -3.57 11.77
CA ILE A 1113 -11.00 -2.42 11.81
C ILE A 1113 -11.70 -1.04 11.88
N GLU A 1114 -12.99 -1.00 11.53
CA GLU A 1114 -13.84 0.20 11.58
C GLU A 1114 -14.58 0.32 12.92
N SER A 1115 -14.48 -0.70 13.77
CA SER A 1115 -15.11 -0.72 15.08
C SER A 1115 -14.06 -1.08 16.14
N ALA A 1116 -14.48 -1.17 17.39
CA ALA A 1116 -13.65 -1.66 18.49
C ALA A 1116 -14.33 -2.87 19.12
N GLY A 1117 -13.53 -3.78 19.66
CA GLY A 1117 -14.06 -4.96 20.31
C GLY A 1117 -12.99 -6.00 20.62
N SER A 1118 -13.42 -7.24 20.72
CA SER A 1118 -12.53 -8.35 21.02
C SER A 1118 -12.88 -9.63 20.28
N PHE A 1119 -11.85 -10.46 20.06
CA PHE A 1119 -11.97 -11.83 19.61
C PHE A 1119 -11.38 -12.78 20.66
N THR A 1120 -11.96 -13.97 20.76
CA THR A 1120 -11.42 -15.07 21.54
C THR A 1120 -10.98 -16.18 20.59
N ASN A 1121 -9.67 -16.48 20.60
CA ASN A 1121 -9.09 -17.50 19.74
C ASN A 1121 -9.31 -18.93 20.28
N THR A 1122 -8.84 -19.95 19.56
CA THR A 1122 -8.95 -21.37 19.97
C THR A 1122 -8.25 -21.70 21.30
N GLN A 1123 -7.29 -20.86 21.72
CA GLN A 1123 -6.60 -20.99 23.00
C GLN A 1123 -7.30 -20.28 24.16
N LYS A 1124 -8.50 -19.72 23.93
CA LYS A 1124 -9.19 -18.83 24.87
C LYS A 1124 -8.40 -17.57 25.23
N ILE A 1125 -7.43 -17.19 24.40
CA ILE A 1125 -6.78 -15.89 24.51
C ILE A 1125 -7.76 -14.85 23.98
N LEU A 1126 -8.17 -13.96 24.87
CA LEU A 1126 -9.01 -12.81 24.56
C LEU A 1126 -8.12 -11.68 24.04
N GLN A 1127 -8.32 -11.29 22.79
CA GLN A 1127 -7.56 -10.25 22.12
C GLN A 1127 -8.46 -9.05 21.84
N GLN A 1128 -8.14 -7.92 22.44
CA GLN A 1128 -8.83 -6.65 22.23
C GLN A 1128 -8.18 -5.88 21.08
N PHE A 1129 -8.98 -5.09 20.37
CA PHE A 1129 -8.52 -4.19 19.33
C PHE A 1129 -9.38 -2.93 19.29
N ASP A 1130 -8.72 -1.82 18.95
CA ASP A 1130 -9.33 -0.51 18.79
C ASP A 1130 -9.66 -0.23 17.33
N ARG A 1131 -10.57 0.73 17.12
CA ARG A 1131 -10.88 1.26 15.80
C ARG A 1131 -9.64 1.89 15.17
N GLN A 1132 -9.30 1.46 13.95
CA GLN A 1132 -8.13 1.95 13.21
C GLN A 1132 -8.48 2.97 12.13
N ILE A 1133 -9.69 2.88 11.55
CA ILE A 1133 -10.15 3.76 10.48
C ILE A 1133 -11.59 4.23 10.72
N GLU A 1134 -11.96 5.35 10.10
CA GLU A 1134 -13.34 5.79 10.13
C GLU A 1134 -14.26 4.84 9.32
N PRO A 1135 -15.43 4.47 9.85
CA PRO A 1135 -16.35 3.57 9.16
C PRO A 1135 -16.83 4.16 7.83
N LYS A 1136 -16.87 3.33 6.78
CA LYS A 1136 -17.50 3.71 5.49
C LYS A 1136 -19.05 3.63 5.52
N ILE A 1137 -19.63 3.31 6.67
CA ILE A 1137 -21.08 3.21 6.91
C ILE A 1137 -21.46 4.12 8.08
N ALA A 1138 -22.67 4.69 8.05
CA ALA A 1138 -23.07 5.70 9.04
C ALA A 1138 -23.23 5.17 10.48
N GLN A 1139 -23.54 3.88 10.64
CA GLN A 1139 -23.65 3.21 11.94
C GLN A 1139 -22.93 1.86 11.86
N THR A 1140 -21.94 1.63 12.74
CA THR A 1140 -21.24 0.35 12.83
C THR A 1140 -22.19 -0.76 13.31
N ASN A 1141 -21.81 -2.03 13.16
CA ASN A 1141 -22.60 -3.15 13.69
C ASN A 1141 -22.99 -2.94 15.15
N LEU A 1142 -22.03 -2.47 15.96
CA LEU A 1142 -22.24 -2.20 17.37
C LEU A 1142 -23.27 -1.07 17.58
N ASP A 1143 -23.15 0.03 16.83
CA ASP A 1143 -24.12 1.14 16.90
C ASP A 1143 -25.54 0.67 16.50
N GLN A 1144 -25.63 -0.17 15.48
CA GLN A 1144 -26.89 -0.80 15.05
C GLN A 1144 -27.48 -1.65 16.18
N LEU A 1145 -26.67 -2.50 16.82
CA LEU A 1145 -27.07 -3.38 17.92
C LEU A 1145 -27.37 -2.63 19.24
N ILE A 1146 -26.83 -1.44 19.44
CA ILE A 1146 -27.21 -0.60 20.57
C ILE A 1146 -28.54 0.11 20.27
N SER A 1147 -28.68 0.68 19.08
CA SER A 1147 -29.85 1.48 18.68
C SER A 1147 -31.13 0.65 18.58
N LEU A 1148 -31.05 -0.53 17.96
CA LEU A 1148 -32.17 -1.46 17.92
C LEU A 1148 -32.49 -2.03 19.32
N GLY A 1149 -31.51 -2.19 20.21
CA GLY A 1149 -31.75 -2.66 21.59
C GLY A 1149 -32.68 -1.75 22.38
N LYS A 1150 -32.58 -0.43 22.14
CA LYS A 1150 -33.48 0.58 22.74
C LYS A 1150 -34.95 0.37 22.37
N HIS A 1151 -35.24 -0.24 21.21
CA HIS A 1151 -36.61 -0.54 20.79
C HIS A 1151 -37.27 -1.68 21.58
N PHE A 1152 -36.47 -2.41 22.37
CA PHE A 1152 -36.84 -3.55 23.21
C PHE A 1152 -36.42 -3.36 24.67
N ASP A 1153 -36.39 -2.10 25.14
CA ASP A 1153 -36.12 -1.72 26.53
C ASP A 1153 -34.72 -2.12 27.06
N LEU A 1154 -33.75 -2.34 26.16
CA LEU A 1154 -32.35 -2.59 26.53
C LEU A 1154 -31.57 -1.27 26.51
N ASN A 1155 -31.58 -0.58 27.65
CA ASN A 1155 -30.83 0.65 27.90
C ASN A 1155 -29.57 0.39 28.75
N GLY A 1156 -28.61 1.33 28.75
CA GLY A 1156 -27.48 1.34 29.68
C GLY A 1156 -26.11 1.02 29.09
N VAL A 1157 -26.01 0.72 27.79
CA VAL A 1157 -24.74 0.57 27.07
C VAL A 1157 -24.66 1.60 25.94
N ALA A 1158 -23.52 2.28 25.79
CA ALA A 1158 -23.32 3.31 24.78
C ALA A 1158 -22.15 3.00 23.83
N ASN A 1159 -21.17 2.19 24.25
CA ASN A 1159 -19.98 1.87 23.47
C ASN A 1159 -19.47 0.44 23.76
N ALA A 1160 -18.42 0.02 23.04
CA ALA A 1160 -17.83 -1.32 23.18
C ALA A 1160 -17.30 -1.61 24.59
N GLY A 1161 -16.72 -0.60 25.26
CA GLY A 1161 -16.19 -0.73 26.62
C GLY A 1161 -17.27 -0.99 27.67
N ASP A 1162 -18.45 -0.39 27.53
CA ASP A 1162 -19.60 -0.66 28.41
C ASP A 1162 -20.07 -2.12 28.24
N VAL A 1163 -20.17 -2.57 26.99
CA VAL A 1163 -20.57 -3.95 26.66
C VAL A 1163 -19.53 -4.94 27.19
N PHE A 1164 -18.25 -4.64 26.98
CA PHE A 1164 -17.14 -5.44 27.50
C PHE A 1164 -17.19 -5.56 29.03
N SER A 1165 -17.45 -4.45 29.73
CA SER A 1165 -17.58 -4.43 31.18
C SER A 1165 -18.75 -5.30 31.67
N GLU A 1166 -19.89 -5.27 30.97
CA GLU A 1166 -20.99 -6.18 31.27
C GLU A 1166 -20.61 -7.66 31.03
N ILE A 1167 -19.91 -7.96 29.93
CA ILE A 1167 -19.45 -9.33 29.62
C ILE A 1167 -18.60 -9.86 30.78
N ILE A 1168 -17.60 -9.09 31.21
CA ILE A 1168 -16.70 -9.48 32.31
C ILE A 1168 -17.49 -9.72 33.60
N GLY A 1169 -18.50 -8.89 33.89
CA GLY A 1169 -19.38 -9.08 35.05
C GLY A 1169 -20.23 -10.36 35.02
N HIS A 1170 -20.37 -11.00 33.86
CA HIS A 1170 -21.11 -12.25 33.67
C HIS A 1170 -20.22 -13.49 33.53
N LEU A 1171 -18.90 -13.33 33.43
CA LEU A 1171 -18.00 -14.49 33.34
C LEU A 1171 -17.97 -15.24 34.67
N PRO A 1172 -18.14 -16.58 34.66
CA PRO A 1172 -18.10 -17.37 35.89
C PRO A 1172 -16.68 -17.40 36.46
N ILE A 1173 -16.58 -17.48 37.78
CA ILE A 1173 -15.33 -17.86 38.44
C ILE A 1173 -15.11 -19.35 38.17
N VAL A 1174 -14.02 -19.68 37.48
CA VAL A 1174 -13.71 -21.07 37.12
C VAL A 1174 -13.03 -21.77 38.30
N GLU A 1175 -13.69 -22.77 38.87
CA GLU A 1175 -13.08 -23.72 39.81
C GLU A 1175 -12.46 -24.90 39.03
N ASP A 1176 -11.32 -25.41 39.48
CA ASP A 1176 -10.68 -26.57 38.86
C ASP A 1176 -11.48 -27.83 39.23
N GLN A 1177 -12.27 -28.34 38.28
CA GLN A 1177 -13.09 -29.53 38.48
C GLN A 1177 -12.53 -30.74 37.72
N PRO A 1178 -12.65 -31.96 38.27
CA PRO A 1178 -12.30 -33.18 37.57
C PRO A 1178 -13.07 -33.31 36.25
N ILE A 1179 -12.40 -33.72 35.18
CA ILE A 1179 -13.01 -33.84 33.86
C ILE A 1179 -13.70 -35.21 33.75
N ALA A 1180 -14.97 -35.19 33.33
CA ALA A 1180 -15.74 -36.42 33.16
C ALA A 1180 -15.37 -37.15 31.86
N PHE A 1181 -15.28 -38.48 31.93
CA PHE A 1181 -15.29 -39.34 30.75
C PHE A 1181 -16.60 -39.19 29.98
N MET A 1182 -16.50 -39.16 28.65
CA MET A 1182 -17.63 -38.89 27.76
C MET A 1182 -17.94 -40.12 26.92
N PRO A 1183 -18.87 -41.00 27.35
CA PRO A 1183 -19.25 -42.18 26.58
C PRO A 1183 -19.86 -41.79 25.23
N THR A 1184 -19.47 -42.52 24.19
CA THR A 1184 -20.05 -42.42 22.85
C THR A 1184 -20.35 -43.82 22.31
N GLU A 1185 -21.46 -43.93 21.58
CA GLU A 1185 -21.95 -45.18 20.98
C GLU A 1185 -21.66 -45.28 19.47
N SER A 1186 -21.62 -44.14 18.78
CA SER A 1186 -21.38 -44.04 17.34
C SER A 1186 -20.79 -42.68 16.97
N ASP A 1187 -20.26 -42.56 15.76
CA ASP A 1187 -19.86 -41.26 15.22
C ASP A 1187 -21.07 -40.33 15.00
N SER A 1188 -20.82 -39.02 14.88
CA SER A 1188 -21.84 -38.00 14.64
C SER A 1188 -21.47 -37.11 13.44
N PRO A 1189 -21.46 -37.64 12.20
CA PRO A 1189 -21.12 -36.88 11.01
C PRO A 1189 -22.29 -35.98 10.59
N GLN A 1190 -22.42 -34.81 11.21
CA GLN A 1190 -23.45 -33.82 10.88
C GLN A 1190 -22.82 -32.44 10.67
N ARG A 1191 -22.10 -32.27 9.56
CA ARG A 1191 -21.64 -30.96 9.09
C ARG A 1191 -22.60 -30.46 8.01
N LEU A 1192 -23.24 -29.31 8.27
CA LEU A 1192 -24.23 -28.72 7.37
C LEU A 1192 -23.66 -27.58 6.52
N PHE A 1193 -22.58 -26.94 6.98
CA PHE A 1193 -21.98 -25.76 6.37
C PHE A 1193 -20.46 -25.92 6.27
N ASN A 1194 -19.90 -25.39 5.19
CA ASN A 1194 -18.46 -25.25 4.96
C ASN A 1194 -17.99 -23.84 5.35
N HIS A 1195 -16.67 -23.61 5.37
CA HIS A 1195 -16.05 -22.30 5.57
C HIS A 1195 -16.50 -21.57 6.86
N GLY A 1196 -16.88 -22.30 7.91
CA GLY A 1196 -17.40 -21.75 9.16
C GLY A 1196 -18.66 -20.91 8.99
N CYS A 1197 -19.45 -21.17 7.93
CA CYS A 1197 -20.63 -20.40 7.54
C CYS A 1197 -20.35 -18.92 7.19
N ASP A 1198 -19.12 -18.60 6.77
CA ASP A 1198 -18.71 -17.24 6.44
C ASP A 1198 -18.33 -17.09 4.96
N TYR A 1199 -19.01 -16.16 4.29
CA TYR A 1199 -18.74 -15.79 2.90
C TYR A 1199 -17.30 -15.31 2.66
N LEU A 1200 -16.65 -14.66 3.63
CA LEU A 1200 -15.27 -14.18 3.44
C LEU A 1200 -14.27 -15.32 3.24
N MET A 1201 -14.42 -16.42 3.97
CA MET A 1201 -13.58 -17.60 3.82
C MET A 1201 -13.82 -18.25 2.45
N LYS A 1202 -15.08 -18.44 2.08
CA LYS A 1202 -15.46 -18.97 0.77
C LYS A 1202 -14.92 -18.10 -0.37
N ARG A 1203 -15.08 -16.77 -0.28
CA ARG A 1203 -14.59 -15.81 -1.26
C ARG A 1203 -13.08 -15.92 -1.44
N PHE A 1204 -12.30 -15.99 -0.36
CA PHE A 1204 -10.86 -16.17 -0.45
C PHE A 1204 -10.49 -17.50 -1.12
N ASP A 1205 -11.08 -18.61 -0.67
CA ASP A 1205 -10.77 -19.94 -1.21
C ASP A 1205 -11.12 -20.03 -2.72
N ASP A 1206 -12.26 -19.45 -3.13
CA ASP A 1206 -12.67 -19.36 -4.54
C ASP A 1206 -11.72 -18.48 -5.37
N GLU A 1207 -11.39 -17.27 -4.88
CA GLU A 1207 -10.47 -16.34 -5.56
C GLU A 1207 -9.07 -16.95 -5.68
N PHE A 1208 -8.60 -17.64 -4.64
CA PHE A 1208 -7.32 -18.34 -4.63
C PHE A 1208 -7.29 -19.47 -5.64
N ALA A 1209 -8.28 -20.36 -5.63
CA ALA A 1209 -8.36 -21.46 -6.60
C ALA A 1209 -8.48 -20.95 -8.05
N GLU A 1210 -9.25 -19.88 -8.27
CA GLU A 1210 -9.42 -19.29 -9.60
C GLU A 1210 -8.15 -18.61 -10.10
N ALA A 1211 -7.38 -17.97 -9.22
CA ALA A 1211 -6.10 -17.38 -9.57
C ALA A 1211 -5.14 -18.44 -10.15
N PHE A 1212 -5.04 -19.62 -9.52
CA PHE A 1212 -4.18 -20.70 -10.02
C PHE A 1212 -4.64 -21.33 -11.33
N LYS A 1213 -5.93 -21.26 -11.70
CA LYS A 1213 -6.41 -21.77 -12.99
C LYS A 1213 -6.02 -20.90 -14.19
N ARG A 1214 -5.68 -19.62 -13.94
CA ARG A 1214 -5.32 -18.65 -15.00
C ARG A 1214 -3.85 -18.74 -15.41
N TYR A 1215 -3.00 -19.37 -14.59
CA TYR A 1215 -1.55 -19.53 -14.77
C TYR A 1215 -1.20 -20.98 -15.14
#